data_AF-A0A3N0WD16-F1
#
_entry.id   AF-A0A3N0WD16-F1
#
_cell.length_a   1.000
_cell.length_b   1.000
_cell.length_c   1.000
_cell.angle_alpha   90.00
_cell.angle_beta   90.00
_cell.angle_gamma   90.00
#
_symmetry.space_group_name_H-M   'P 1'
#
loop_
_entity.id
_entity.type
_entity.pdbx_description
1 polymer ?
#
loop_
_entity_poly.entity_id
_entity_poly.type
_entity_poly.pdbx_seq_one_letter_code
_entity_poly.pdbx_strand_id
1 'polypeptide(L)'
;MGNVGDVNPNLLIIKRVNDLLIESNPNEILASNASGELVKTKYEDLKSLIVSGSKGEATPTSSPTPWNPGDPDLFEKWDVRTPGTYTNFKDSSDTPTEVTTDDLKGKLVQIWVTNGVAKLDSIPMPQATQNIPNFEDLNFPAIEGIQSIYQDKLWQVKAGQTANITDVPGEDLLNKWFLIGESVTQRSSKTENIKTDVHTSSQYFAESNSFAGFGFNFGVLKGFNQTIIKVGQVVGTSKPVSQVNIRICEGSYTGTELARVNKSVSITEGDIIDVIFDHDLIVNATNQTIWIEFWTNGKTGLFKGNTAGTVPYRYKSDVMASGPTDGFNVNSQDGANPNTRFYLALNNASNEIVLKDKLVTEEIKIGNEKPPKSDAVAKKLSEYDEVITDGYSVDKIQTLGTISRNVNNSTFKGWGQIRGKLTDFNRLGYMFNAFDATMIPTYVRCIVRETNSTGAIIFDQTKPVTMELNVIQKIYFDLPQVYINADNKDIFVSFIANGMISLYGGTVTTDYSSQYAVKYTTSVGAEVLTGTVSNLKYQMFVEVIKGEFEKQVSQKETERIRVFSDPDVLYTSKIYAWPGAQLCVWNKNVVVPKFGDRNDNYVLNFDGPLGKQTARGWVLDPVPAGINQNMTLFVMRGREIIANRSQNVLSGGTNNGNGVTLDYLLISDSTGTNTKINGPIMDDLFSADVMKVRCVGTQGPTGYKNEAISGARVDTFYGPGLPLYKINITVPLSVAPGIGSVYSQGANTYSVDEVNLTNGTGYFSVSIISGSGPTNTGTLNKVSGLGDSAINYSSVTQPVINNFYNPSTQKFDFSYYLSSTGQTFSNNGWVILNLGINDMFSSTTLEDAAAKVEVMISKYNEMIASIKAYNSTIRIGILVTIPPADQNAFGESYSVGQFSEMYRKTGLITWQNRLHKEYDNTTANNNRIYLIPAHLSVDTDYDFPTVARPVNADNTVTEVVQINGVHPADAGNKKMARAIAAAFKYYG
;
A
#
# COMPACT_ATOMS: atom_id res chain seq x y z
N MET A 1 -34.06 33.61 -17.68
CA MET A 1 -35.18 32.66 -17.86
C MET A 1 -34.97 31.91 -19.17
N GLY A 2 -34.37 30.73 -19.08
CA GLY A 2 -34.53 29.68 -20.09
C GLY A 2 -34.88 28.44 -19.28
N ASN A 3 -36.08 27.89 -19.48
CA ASN A 3 -36.56 26.70 -18.78
C ASN A 3 -35.55 25.56 -18.98
N VAL A 4 -34.87 25.16 -17.91
CA VAL A 4 -34.26 23.83 -17.85
C VAL A 4 -35.44 22.88 -17.65
N GLY A 5 -35.93 22.31 -18.74
CA GLY A 5 -37.13 21.47 -18.75
C GLY A 5 -37.02 20.29 -17.80
N ASP A 6 -38.16 19.94 -17.20
CA ASP A 6 -38.36 18.88 -16.21
C ASP A 6 -37.46 17.65 -16.44
N VAL A 7 -36.56 17.39 -15.49
CA VAL A 7 -35.64 16.26 -15.53
C VAL A 7 -36.41 14.98 -15.21
N ASN A 8 -36.33 13.98 -16.08
CA ASN A 8 -37.00 12.69 -15.87
C ASN A 8 -36.15 11.79 -14.95
N PRO A 9 -36.63 11.40 -13.76
CA PRO A 9 -35.86 10.62 -12.78
C PRO A 9 -35.57 9.18 -13.21
N ASN A 10 -36.20 8.69 -14.30
CA ASN A 10 -36.02 7.31 -14.78
C ASN A 10 -34.87 7.13 -15.79
N LEU A 11 -34.15 8.20 -16.15
CA LEU A 11 -33.07 8.13 -17.16
C LEU A 11 -31.78 8.76 -16.62
N LEU A 12 -31.10 8.02 -15.74
CA LEU A 12 -29.73 8.31 -15.33
C LEU A 12 -28.76 7.57 -16.27
N ILE A 13 -28.05 8.28 -17.14
CA ILE A 13 -26.92 7.71 -17.89
C ILE A 13 -25.63 8.14 -17.20
N ILE A 14 -25.03 7.23 -16.44
CA ILE A 14 -23.69 7.43 -15.85
C ILE A 14 -22.66 7.15 -16.95
N LYS A 15 -21.91 8.17 -17.35
CA LYS A 15 -20.69 8.00 -18.16
C LYS A 15 -19.43 8.15 -17.30
N ARG A 16 -18.32 7.59 -17.79
CA ARG A 16 -17.02 7.61 -17.10
C ARG A 16 -16.45 9.03 -17.07
N VAL A 17 -15.68 9.33 -16.01
CA VAL A 17 -15.08 10.63 -15.70
C VAL A 17 -14.29 11.26 -16.87
N ASN A 18 -13.77 10.45 -17.80
CA ASN A 18 -12.95 10.88 -18.93
C ASN A 18 -13.70 11.65 -20.05
N ASP A 19 -15.03 11.75 -20.00
CA ASP A 19 -15.82 12.53 -20.97
C ASP A 19 -16.01 14.02 -20.57
N LEU A 20 -15.39 14.48 -19.47
CA LEU A 20 -15.53 15.85 -18.94
C LEU A 20 -14.29 16.72 -19.29
N LEU A 21 -14.50 17.86 -19.95
CA LEU A 21 -13.47 18.87 -20.18
C LEU A 21 -13.02 19.50 -18.84
N ILE A 22 -11.70 19.65 -18.69
CA ILE A 22 -10.89 19.93 -17.48
C ILE A 22 -11.23 21.23 -16.72
N GLU A 23 -12.23 21.97 -17.13
CA GLU A 23 -12.70 23.16 -16.43
C GLU A 23 -14.14 22.98 -15.98
N SER A 24 -14.37 22.30 -14.86
CA SER A 24 -15.68 22.38 -14.21
C SER A 24 -15.60 22.25 -12.70
N ASN A 25 -16.26 23.22 -12.07
CA ASN A 25 -16.57 23.34 -10.66
C ASN A 25 -16.96 21.97 -10.07
N PRO A 26 -16.36 21.51 -8.95
CA PRO A 26 -16.60 20.17 -8.36
C PRO A 26 -18.05 19.88 -7.93
N ASN A 27 -18.97 20.81 -8.17
CA ASN A 27 -20.36 20.79 -7.75
C ASN A 27 -21.37 20.60 -8.91
N GLU A 28 -20.95 20.29 -10.14
CA GLU A 28 -21.83 20.13 -11.32
C GLU A 28 -21.72 18.75 -12.00
N ILE A 29 -22.85 18.20 -12.45
CA ILE A 29 -23.04 16.89 -13.12
C ILE A 29 -23.91 17.06 -14.39
N LEU A 30 -23.87 16.13 -15.34
CA LEU A 30 -24.72 16.18 -16.55
C LEU A 30 -26.00 15.36 -16.37
N ALA A 31 -27.17 15.96 -16.61
CA ALA A 31 -28.48 15.31 -16.59
C ALA A 31 -29.22 15.52 -17.92
N SER A 32 -30.15 14.64 -18.27
CA SER A 32 -31.02 14.81 -19.45
C SER A 32 -32.23 15.69 -19.08
N ASN A 33 -32.53 16.71 -19.88
CA ASN A 33 -33.79 17.43 -19.77
C ASN A 33 -34.98 16.62 -20.34
N ALA A 34 -36.21 17.14 -20.22
CA ALA A 34 -37.44 16.52 -20.73
C ALA A 34 -37.42 16.17 -22.23
N SER A 35 -36.52 16.78 -23.01
CA SER A 35 -36.40 16.59 -24.46
C SER A 35 -35.30 15.58 -24.84
N GLY A 36 -34.59 15.00 -23.87
CA GLY A 36 -33.51 14.05 -24.10
C GLY A 36 -32.13 14.69 -24.33
N GLU A 37 -32.02 16.01 -24.18
CA GLU A 37 -30.76 16.75 -24.38
C GLU A 37 -29.97 16.83 -23.07
N LEU A 38 -28.64 16.70 -23.16
CA LEU A 38 -27.74 16.75 -22.00
C LEU A 38 -27.50 18.19 -21.56
N VAL A 39 -27.78 18.47 -20.29
CA VAL A 39 -27.58 19.78 -19.65
C VAL A 39 -26.77 19.64 -18.36
N LYS A 40 -26.04 20.69 -17.98
CA LYS A 40 -25.29 20.75 -16.71
C LYS A 40 -26.24 21.08 -15.55
N THR A 41 -26.19 20.31 -14.48
CA THR A 41 -27.03 20.39 -13.29
C THR A 41 -26.15 20.30 -12.05
N LYS A 42 -26.44 21.08 -11.00
CA LYS A 42 -25.61 21.02 -9.77
C LYS A 42 -25.91 19.74 -8.98
N TYR A 43 -24.88 19.17 -8.36
CA TYR A 43 -24.99 17.94 -7.55
C TYR A 43 -26.03 18.06 -6.44
N GLU A 44 -26.10 19.21 -5.77
CA GLU A 44 -27.04 19.44 -4.68
C GLU A 44 -28.50 19.54 -5.16
N ASP A 45 -28.76 20.02 -6.39
CA ASP A 45 -30.11 20.08 -6.96
C ASP A 45 -30.63 18.66 -7.28
N LEU A 46 -29.79 17.77 -7.82
CA LEU A 46 -30.13 16.36 -8.04
C LEU A 46 -30.36 15.60 -6.73
N LYS A 47 -29.50 15.83 -5.74
CA LYS A 47 -29.60 15.23 -4.40
C LYS A 47 -30.90 15.63 -3.69
N SER A 48 -31.38 16.87 -3.90
CA SER A 48 -32.65 17.33 -3.33
C SER A 48 -33.88 16.60 -3.90
N LEU A 49 -33.84 16.19 -5.17
CA LEU A 49 -34.90 15.43 -5.86
C LEU A 49 -34.93 13.94 -5.48
N ILE A 50 -33.80 13.37 -5.04
CA ILE A 50 -33.67 11.96 -4.63
C ILE A 50 -34.14 11.76 -3.17
N VAL A 51 -34.18 12.80 -2.35
CA VAL A 51 -34.34 12.72 -0.88
C VAL A 51 -35.77 13.03 -0.39
N SER A 52 -36.81 12.89 -1.22
CA SER A 52 -38.22 13.09 -0.78
C SER A 52 -38.89 11.89 -0.08
N GLY A 53 -38.12 11.02 0.58
CA GLY A 53 -38.70 9.88 1.34
C GLY A 53 -38.20 9.71 2.77
N SER A 54 -36.99 10.17 3.11
CA SER A 54 -36.48 10.14 4.48
C SER A 54 -35.30 11.11 4.61
N LYS A 55 -35.35 11.92 5.65
CA LYS A 55 -34.40 13.02 5.91
C LYS A 55 -33.38 12.69 7.01
N GLY A 56 -33.45 11.48 7.57
CA GLY A 56 -32.52 10.99 8.59
C GLY A 56 -33.04 11.14 10.02
N GLU A 57 -32.15 11.14 11.00
CA GLU A 57 -32.50 11.27 12.42
C GLU A 57 -32.72 12.74 12.82
N ALA A 58 -33.81 13.04 13.51
CA ALA A 58 -34.10 14.37 14.04
C ALA A 58 -33.56 14.55 15.47
N THR A 59 -33.07 15.76 15.77
CA THR A 59 -32.70 16.25 17.11
C THR A 59 -33.62 17.38 17.57
N PRO A 60 -33.69 17.72 18.87
CA PRO A 60 -34.59 18.77 19.37
C PRO A 60 -34.44 20.15 18.73
N THR A 61 -33.26 20.44 18.15
CA THR A 61 -32.99 21.68 17.43
C THR A 61 -33.15 21.58 15.91
N SER A 62 -33.45 20.38 15.38
CA SER A 62 -33.68 20.16 13.95
C SER A 62 -34.97 20.87 13.49
N SER A 63 -35.07 21.17 12.19
CA SER A 63 -36.26 21.78 11.59
C SER A 63 -36.66 21.05 10.31
N PRO A 64 -37.96 20.90 10.04
CA PRO A 64 -38.41 20.46 8.73
C PRO A 64 -38.18 21.55 7.69
N THR A 65 -38.17 21.16 6.42
CA THR A 65 -38.06 22.12 5.33
C THR A 65 -39.28 23.05 5.32
N PRO A 66 -39.11 24.38 5.34
CA PRO A 66 -40.23 25.33 5.29
C PRO A 66 -41.06 25.18 4.01
N TRP A 67 -42.38 25.32 4.12
CA TRP A 67 -43.32 25.19 3.00
C TRP A 67 -44.36 26.32 3.05
N ASN A 68 -44.61 27.01 1.93
CA ASN A 68 -45.60 28.09 1.86
C ASN A 68 -46.86 27.68 1.07
N PRO A 69 -48.05 28.23 1.38
CA PRO A 69 -49.26 27.95 0.64
C PRO A 69 -49.15 28.33 -0.85
N GLY A 70 -49.29 27.33 -1.73
CA GLY A 70 -49.18 27.48 -3.18
C GLY A 70 -47.92 26.85 -3.78
N ASP A 71 -46.96 26.44 -2.95
CA ASP A 71 -45.82 25.62 -3.38
C ASP A 71 -46.28 24.15 -3.63
N PRO A 72 -45.57 23.37 -4.47
CA PRO A 72 -45.84 21.93 -4.66
C PRO A 72 -45.82 21.16 -3.33
N ASP A 73 -46.61 20.09 -3.23
CA ASP A 73 -46.69 19.29 -2.00
C ASP A 73 -45.34 18.69 -1.61
N LEU A 74 -44.98 18.83 -0.32
CA LEU A 74 -43.72 18.41 0.27
C LEU A 74 -43.97 17.44 1.43
N PHE A 75 -43.33 16.26 1.34
CA PHE A 75 -43.42 15.20 2.34
C PHE A 75 -42.03 14.85 2.87
N GLU A 76 -41.88 14.79 4.19
CA GLU A 76 -40.61 14.51 4.86
C GLU A 76 -40.80 13.51 6.02
N LYS A 77 -39.82 12.63 6.22
CA LYS A 77 -39.80 11.64 7.31
C LYS A 77 -38.49 11.69 8.08
N TRP A 78 -38.57 11.74 9.40
CA TRP A 78 -37.44 11.80 10.31
C TRP A 78 -37.52 10.72 11.40
N ASP A 79 -36.44 9.99 11.64
CA ASP A 79 -36.36 9.01 12.72
C ASP A 79 -35.96 9.71 14.03
N VAL A 80 -36.40 9.23 15.20
CA VAL A 80 -36.09 9.88 16.48
C VAL A 80 -35.48 8.88 17.46
N ARG A 81 -34.32 9.24 18.05
CA ARG A 81 -33.63 8.40 19.05
C ARG A 81 -33.23 9.11 20.33
N THR A 82 -33.49 10.42 20.45
CA THR A 82 -33.20 11.21 21.64
C THR A 82 -34.46 11.92 22.15
N PRO A 83 -34.69 11.97 23.48
CA PRO A 83 -35.83 12.69 24.03
C PRO A 83 -35.55 14.19 24.08
N GLY A 84 -36.58 15.01 23.85
CA GLY A 84 -36.54 16.47 23.94
C GLY A 84 -37.73 17.13 23.24
N THR A 85 -37.81 18.45 23.33
CA THR A 85 -38.80 19.26 22.61
C THR A 85 -38.24 19.73 21.28
N TYR A 86 -38.86 19.31 20.20
CA TYR A 86 -38.47 19.57 18.82
C TYR A 86 -39.11 20.87 18.36
N THR A 87 -38.51 22.00 18.77
CA THR A 87 -39.13 23.34 18.76
C THR A 87 -39.62 23.79 17.38
N ASN A 88 -39.02 23.26 16.31
CA ASN A 88 -39.31 23.66 14.95
C ASN A 88 -40.19 22.67 14.17
N PHE A 89 -40.48 21.51 14.75
CA PHE A 89 -41.45 20.55 14.19
C PHE A 89 -42.80 20.83 14.84
N LYS A 90 -43.67 21.52 14.12
CA LYS A 90 -44.92 22.01 14.67
C LYS A 90 -46.13 21.31 14.07
N ASP A 91 -47.13 21.06 14.90
CA ASP A 91 -48.40 20.49 14.44
C ASP A 91 -49.29 21.53 13.76
N SER A 92 -50.52 21.15 13.39
CA SER A 92 -51.46 22.03 12.70
C SER A 92 -51.95 23.22 13.54
N SER A 93 -51.62 23.25 14.84
CA SER A 93 -51.93 24.34 15.77
C SER A 93 -50.69 25.17 16.15
N ASP A 94 -49.60 25.01 15.38
CA ASP A 94 -48.31 25.72 15.54
C ASP A 94 -47.60 25.41 16.88
N THR A 95 -47.89 24.27 17.50
CA THR A 95 -47.26 23.84 18.75
C THR A 95 -46.06 22.91 18.48
N PRO A 96 -44.91 23.09 19.14
CA PRO A 96 -43.77 22.19 19.03
C PRO A 96 -44.06 20.72 19.38
N THR A 97 -43.44 19.80 18.66
CA THR A 97 -43.52 18.35 18.91
C THR A 97 -42.61 17.97 20.07
N GLU A 98 -43.11 17.26 21.07
CA GLU A 98 -42.32 16.78 22.21
C GLU A 98 -42.14 15.25 22.13
N VAL A 99 -40.91 14.78 22.36
CA VAL A 99 -40.59 13.35 22.43
C VAL A 99 -39.95 13.06 23.77
N THR A 100 -40.56 12.17 24.55
CA THR A 100 -40.09 11.86 25.90
C THR A 100 -39.20 10.61 25.92
N THR A 101 -38.49 10.39 27.02
CA THR A 101 -37.67 9.19 27.21
C THR A 101 -38.52 7.91 27.18
N ASP A 102 -39.79 7.99 27.57
CA ASP A 102 -40.71 6.85 27.57
C ASP A 102 -41.23 6.51 26.18
N ASP A 103 -41.29 7.48 25.26
CA ASP A 103 -41.69 7.24 23.88
C ASP A 103 -40.68 6.34 23.14
N LEU A 104 -39.39 6.47 23.46
CA LEU A 104 -38.28 5.73 22.83
C LEU A 104 -38.05 4.33 23.41
N LYS A 105 -38.67 3.99 24.54
CA LYS A 105 -38.34 2.78 25.29
C LYS A 105 -39.04 1.54 24.71
N GLY A 106 -38.27 0.68 24.04
CA GLY A 106 -38.78 -0.59 23.48
C GLY A 106 -39.66 -0.41 22.23
N LYS A 107 -39.60 0.76 21.61
CA LYS A 107 -40.35 1.15 20.42
C LYS A 107 -39.42 1.81 19.40
N LEU A 108 -39.80 1.78 18.12
CA LEU A 108 -39.21 2.59 17.07
C LEU A 108 -40.07 3.85 16.88
N VAL A 109 -39.48 5.05 16.93
CA VAL A 109 -40.21 6.35 16.94
C VAL A 109 -39.79 7.23 15.77
N GLN A 110 -40.78 7.90 15.14
CA GLN A 110 -40.59 8.72 13.91
C GLN A 110 -41.45 9.99 13.92
N ILE A 111 -40.98 11.07 13.27
CA ILE A 111 -41.73 12.30 13.00
C ILE A 111 -41.94 12.44 11.48
N TRP A 112 -43.20 12.54 11.08
CA TRP A 112 -43.62 12.74 9.70
C TRP A 112 -44.10 14.17 9.49
N VAL A 113 -43.69 14.80 8.39
CA VAL A 113 -44.06 16.19 8.08
C VAL A 113 -44.64 16.28 6.68
N THR A 114 -45.82 16.90 6.58
CA THR A 114 -46.50 17.15 5.31
C THR A 114 -46.83 18.63 5.22
N ASN A 115 -46.31 19.30 4.19
CA ASN A 115 -46.57 20.72 3.91
C ASN A 115 -46.39 21.63 5.14
N GLY A 116 -45.34 21.34 5.94
CA GLY A 116 -44.99 22.09 7.15
C GLY A 116 -45.69 21.64 8.44
N VAL A 117 -46.61 20.68 8.40
CA VAL A 117 -47.30 20.14 9.59
C VAL A 117 -46.68 18.82 10.02
N ALA A 118 -46.19 18.74 11.26
CA ALA A 118 -45.51 17.58 11.84
C ALA A 118 -46.44 16.68 12.67
N LYS A 119 -46.17 15.37 12.68
CA LYS A 119 -46.86 14.35 13.48
C LYS A 119 -45.89 13.26 13.96
N LEU A 120 -45.97 12.89 15.23
CA LEU A 120 -45.19 11.82 15.87
C LEU A 120 -45.87 10.45 15.73
N ASP A 121 -45.09 9.39 15.51
CA ASP A 121 -45.56 7.99 15.43
C ASP A 121 -44.60 7.02 16.14
N SER A 122 -45.11 5.92 16.72
CA SER A 122 -44.29 4.94 17.47
C SER A 122 -44.77 3.49 17.35
N ILE A 123 -43.83 2.54 17.19
CA ILE A 123 -44.11 1.11 16.95
C ILE A 123 -43.37 0.22 17.99
N PRO A 124 -44.06 -0.59 18.83
CA PRO A 124 -43.41 -1.47 19.81
C PRO A 124 -42.67 -2.67 19.20
N MET A 125 -41.50 -3.01 19.73
CA MET A 125 -40.76 -4.23 19.35
C MET A 125 -41.20 -5.43 20.22
N PRO A 126 -41.51 -6.61 19.65
CA PRO A 126 -41.84 -7.79 20.46
C PRO A 126 -40.64 -8.24 21.30
N GLN A 127 -40.81 -8.39 22.60
CA GLN A 127 -39.78 -8.87 23.53
C GLN A 127 -39.93 -10.38 23.75
N ALA A 128 -38.80 -11.09 23.87
CA ALA A 128 -38.80 -12.47 24.33
C ALA A 128 -39.33 -12.52 25.77
N THR A 129 -40.37 -13.31 26.03
CA THR A 129 -40.84 -13.53 27.40
C THR A 129 -39.87 -14.44 28.16
N GLN A 130 -39.81 -14.33 29.49
CA GLN A 130 -39.03 -15.27 30.29
C GLN A 130 -39.75 -16.62 30.35
N ASN A 131 -38.99 -17.73 30.32
CA ASN A 131 -39.49 -19.12 30.38
C ASN A 131 -40.36 -19.52 29.17
N ILE A 132 -39.87 -19.27 27.97
CA ILE A 132 -40.54 -19.69 26.72
C ILE A 132 -40.49 -21.22 26.62
N PRO A 133 -41.63 -21.91 26.55
CA PRO A 133 -41.65 -23.36 26.42
C PRO A 133 -41.25 -23.81 25.01
N ASN A 134 -40.80 -25.05 24.88
CA ASN A 134 -40.71 -25.68 23.55
C ASN A 134 -42.12 -25.89 23.00
N PHE A 135 -42.26 -25.96 21.69
CA PHE A 135 -43.55 -26.15 21.02
C PHE A 135 -44.26 -27.44 21.46
N GLU A 136 -43.49 -28.49 21.72
CA GLU A 136 -43.99 -29.77 22.23
C GLU A 136 -44.54 -29.64 23.67
N ASP A 137 -44.08 -28.64 24.42
CA ASP A 137 -44.48 -28.35 25.80
C ASP A 137 -45.53 -27.23 25.88
N LEU A 138 -45.98 -26.70 24.73
CA LEU A 138 -46.90 -25.57 24.65
C LEU A 138 -48.36 -26.04 24.83
N ASN A 139 -49.14 -25.31 25.64
CA ASN A 139 -50.57 -25.58 25.78
C ASN A 139 -51.36 -25.00 24.60
N PHE A 140 -52.09 -25.85 23.87
CA PHE A 140 -52.93 -25.46 22.72
C PHE A 140 -54.42 -25.36 23.08
N PRO A 141 -55.19 -24.49 22.40
CA PRO A 141 -54.78 -23.60 21.31
C PRO A 141 -53.95 -22.39 21.77
N ALA A 142 -52.89 -22.07 21.03
CA ALA A 142 -52.03 -20.91 21.27
C ALA A 142 -52.59 -19.69 20.53
N ILE A 143 -52.87 -18.62 21.26
CA ILE A 143 -53.45 -17.38 20.72
C ILE A 143 -52.36 -16.35 20.38
N GLU A 144 -52.74 -15.29 19.66
CA GLU A 144 -51.91 -14.12 19.36
C GLU A 144 -50.95 -13.75 20.52
N GLY A 145 -49.68 -13.53 20.17
CA GLY A 145 -48.66 -13.08 21.12
C GLY A 145 -47.99 -14.20 21.91
N ILE A 146 -48.54 -15.42 21.94
CA ILE A 146 -47.87 -16.57 22.56
C ILE A 146 -46.59 -16.89 21.79
N GLN A 147 -45.50 -17.08 22.55
CA GLN A 147 -44.17 -17.42 22.05
C GLN A 147 -43.83 -18.86 22.34
N SER A 148 -43.11 -19.50 21.42
CA SER A 148 -42.66 -20.88 21.57
C SER A 148 -41.34 -21.11 20.84
N ILE A 149 -40.54 -22.04 21.35
CA ILE A 149 -39.31 -22.50 20.68
C ILE A 149 -39.61 -23.77 19.88
N TYR A 150 -39.27 -23.77 18.58
CA TYR A 150 -39.37 -24.96 17.73
C TYR A 150 -38.15 -24.99 16.80
N GLN A 151 -37.39 -26.09 16.83
CA GLN A 151 -36.15 -26.27 16.06
C GLN A 151 -35.14 -25.11 16.24
N ASP A 152 -34.82 -24.77 17.50
CA ASP A 152 -33.87 -23.69 17.90
C ASP A 152 -34.23 -22.29 17.38
N LYS A 153 -35.50 -22.07 17.06
CA LYS A 153 -36.04 -20.79 16.59
C LYS A 153 -37.18 -20.32 17.48
N LEU A 154 -37.22 -19.03 17.75
CA LEU A 154 -38.27 -18.36 18.49
C LEU A 154 -39.38 -17.92 17.53
N TRP A 155 -40.59 -18.41 17.78
CA TRP A 155 -41.78 -18.11 16.98
C TRP A 155 -42.86 -17.45 17.85
N GLN A 156 -43.67 -16.58 17.25
CA GLN A 156 -44.83 -15.98 17.91
C GLN A 156 -46.08 -16.08 17.04
N VAL A 157 -47.23 -16.35 17.65
CA VAL A 157 -48.52 -16.34 16.96
C VAL A 157 -48.82 -14.91 16.50
N LYS A 158 -49.13 -14.75 15.21
CA LYS A 158 -49.40 -13.45 14.59
C LYS A 158 -50.62 -12.77 15.18
N ALA A 159 -50.66 -11.45 15.01
CA ALA A 159 -51.77 -10.64 15.46
C ALA A 159 -53.10 -11.11 14.86
N GLY A 160 -54.13 -11.26 15.71
CA GLY A 160 -55.47 -11.73 15.34
C GLY A 160 -55.60 -13.22 14.99
N GLN A 161 -54.57 -14.04 15.21
CA GLN A 161 -54.56 -15.46 14.85
C GLN A 161 -54.68 -16.40 16.06
N THR A 162 -55.07 -17.65 15.81
CA THR A 162 -55.05 -18.74 16.79
C THR A 162 -54.48 -20.01 16.14
N ALA A 163 -53.44 -20.56 16.75
CA ALA A 163 -52.72 -21.74 16.30
C ALA A 163 -53.11 -22.97 17.13
N ASN A 164 -53.43 -24.06 16.45
CA ASN A 164 -53.65 -25.37 17.06
C ASN A 164 -52.37 -26.21 17.01
N ILE A 165 -52.37 -27.37 17.67
CA ILE A 165 -51.21 -28.28 17.69
C ILE A 165 -50.78 -28.75 16.28
N THR A 166 -51.70 -28.74 15.32
CA THR A 166 -51.43 -29.08 13.91
C THR A 166 -50.84 -27.92 13.11
N ASP A 167 -50.87 -26.69 13.63
CA ASP A 167 -50.33 -25.49 12.98
C ASP A 167 -48.87 -25.33 13.40
N VAL A 168 -47.99 -26.21 12.91
CA VAL A 168 -46.59 -26.30 13.33
C VAL A 168 -45.76 -25.11 12.78
N PRO A 169 -45.00 -24.37 13.62
CA PRO A 169 -44.20 -23.22 13.18
C PRO A 169 -43.21 -23.58 12.07
N GLY A 170 -43.24 -22.82 10.97
CA GLY A 170 -42.38 -23.02 9.80
C GLY A 170 -42.87 -24.06 8.80
N GLU A 171 -43.85 -24.88 9.17
CA GLU A 171 -44.45 -25.91 8.30
C GLU A 171 -45.94 -25.62 8.02
N ASP A 172 -46.55 -24.68 8.75
CA ASP A 172 -47.92 -24.24 8.57
C ASP A 172 -48.12 -23.44 7.26
N LEU A 173 -48.96 -23.97 6.37
CA LEU A 173 -49.36 -23.37 5.09
C LEU A 173 -50.21 -22.10 5.25
N LEU A 174 -50.91 -21.94 6.38
CA LEU A 174 -51.72 -20.74 6.68
C LEU A 174 -50.88 -19.64 7.34
N ASN A 175 -49.60 -19.92 7.62
CA ASN A 175 -48.61 -18.95 8.08
C ASN A 175 -49.08 -18.17 9.33
N LYS A 176 -49.62 -18.88 10.34
CA LYS A 176 -50.14 -18.26 11.57
C LYS A 176 -49.07 -17.84 12.56
N TRP A 177 -47.84 -18.33 12.38
CA TRP A 177 -46.66 -17.99 13.17
C TRP A 177 -45.76 -17.03 12.40
N PHE A 178 -45.12 -16.10 13.10
CA PHE A 178 -44.02 -15.33 12.53
C PHE A 178 -42.73 -15.60 13.30
N LEU A 179 -41.64 -15.77 12.54
CA LEU A 179 -40.31 -16.01 13.09
C LEU A 179 -39.81 -14.72 13.73
N ILE A 180 -39.44 -14.78 15.02
CA ILE A 180 -38.81 -13.67 15.73
C ILE A 180 -37.29 -13.75 15.61
N GLY A 181 -36.71 -14.96 15.63
CA GLY A 181 -35.27 -15.16 15.43
C GLY A 181 -34.79 -16.56 15.81
N GLU A 182 -33.49 -16.82 15.70
CA GLU A 182 -32.86 -18.05 16.24
C GLU A 182 -32.61 -17.87 17.74
N SER A 183 -32.79 -18.89 18.56
CA SER A 183 -32.59 -18.83 20.03
C SER A 183 -31.38 -19.65 20.46
N VAL A 184 -30.58 -19.14 21.39
CA VAL A 184 -29.52 -19.89 22.08
C VAL A 184 -29.61 -19.64 23.58
N THR A 185 -29.39 -20.68 24.37
CA THR A 185 -29.31 -20.56 25.83
C THR A 185 -27.92 -20.07 26.23
N GLN A 186 -27.80 -18.83 26.71
CA GLN A 186 -26.55 -18.28 27.24
C GLN A 186 -26.57 -18.33 28.77
N ARG A 187 -25.43 -18.67 29.37
CA ARG A 187 -25.23 -18.55 30.81
C ARG A 187 -24.46 -17.26 31.11
N SER A 188 -25.10 -16.31 31.78
CA SER A 188 -24.47 -15.09 32.26
C SER A 188 -24.12 -15.25 33.74
N SER A 189 -23.01 -14.68 34.19
CA SER A 189 -22.59 -14.74 35.59
C SER A 189 -22.05 -13.40 36.04
N LYS A 190 -22.55 -12.89 37.16
CA LYS A 190 -22.06 -11.67 37.81
C LYS A 190 -21.21 -12.07 39.01
N THR A 191 -19.97 -11.60 39.06
CA THR A 191 -19.11 -11.84 40.22
C THR A 191 -19.57 -11.00 41.41
N GLU A 192 -20.06 -11.68 42.44
CA GLU A 192 -20.56 -11.04 43.66
C GLU A 192 -19.43 -10.76 44.65
N ASN A 193 -18.41 -11.61 44.67
CA ASN A 193 -17.24 -11.37 45.50
C ASN A 193 -16.00 -12.04 44.93
N ILE A 194 -14.88 -11.35 45.06
CA ILE A 194 -13.56 -11.89 44.73
C ILE A 194 -12.68 -11.68 45.95
N LYS A 195 -12.11 -12.77 46.45
CA LYS A 195 -10.90 -12.67 47.27
C LYS A 195 -9.72 -12.94 46.34
N THR A 196 -9.06 -11.86 45.94
CA THR A 196 -7.81 -11.87 45.18
C THR A 196 -6.74 -11.11 45.92
N ASP A 197 -5.48 -11.49 45.71
CA ASP A 197 -4.38 -10.54 45.79
C ASP A 197 -3.95 -10.15 44.38
N VAL A 198 -3.48 -8.91 44.20
CA VAL A 198 -2.84 -8.47 42.96
C VAL A 198 -1.37 -8.87 43.03
N HIS A 199 -0.93 -9.94 42.37
CA HIS A 199 0.51 -10.17 42.18
C HIS A 199 0.91 -10.95 40.92
N THR A 200 2.11 -10.60 40.46
CA THR A 200 2.70 -10.73 39.12
C THR A 200 3.81 -11.79 39.03
N SER A 201 3.83 -12.80 39.91
CA SER A 201 4.87 -13.84 39.90
C SER A 201 4.30 -15.26 40.05
N SER A 202 4.71 -16.16 39.15
CA SER A 202 4.33 -17.58 39.06
C SER A 202 4.99 -18.49 40.12
N GLN A 203 5.36 -17.98 41.30
CA GLN A 203 6.14 -18.73 42.28
C GLN A 203 5.28 -19.59 43.22
N TYR A 204 5.56 -20.89 43.24
CA TYR A 204 5.00 -21.88 44.17
C TYR A 204 5.45 -21.62 45.62
N PHE A 205 4.71 -22.14 46.61
CA PHE A 205 4.92 -22.00 48.07
C PHE A 205 6.21 -22.69 48.62
N ALA A 206 7.32 -22.73 47.88
CA ALA A 206 8.59 -23.45 48.12
C ALA A 206 8.69 -24.86 47.48
N GLU A 207 9.92 -25.23 47.09
CA GLU A 207 10.33 -26.35 46.23
C GLU A 207 10.00 -27.77 46.74
N SER A 208 9.30 -27.92 47.87
CA SER A 208 8.98 -29.23 48.47
C SER A 208 7.50 -29.46 48.83
N ASN A 209 6.59 -28.55 48.48
CA ASN A 209 5.21 -28.62 48.98
C ASN A 209 4.26 -29.51 48.16
N SER A 210 3.56 -30.42 48.85
CA SER A 210 2.71 -31.48 48.30
C SER A 210 1.22 -31.34 48.62
N PHE A 211 0.65 -30.13 48.61
CA PHE A 211 -0.73 -29.88 49.06
C PHE A 211 -1.80 -30.60 48.23
N ALA A 212 -2.94 -30.87 48.85
CA ALA A 212 -4.10 -31.48 48.17
C ALA A 212 -5.43 -30.80 48.50
N GLY A 213 -5.45 -29.76 49.33
CA GLY A 213 -6.68 -29.01 49.61
C GLY A 213 -6.50 -27.90 50.63
N PHE A 214 -7.43 -26.96 50.60
CA PHE A 214 -7.46 -25.78 51.46
C PHE A 214 -8.90 -25.37 51.77
N GLY A 215 -9.15 -24.87 52.99
CA GLY A 215 -10.45 -24.34 53.41
C GLY A 215 -10.30 -23.14 54.34
N PHE A 216 -11.21 -22.18 54.26
CA PHE A 216 -11.09 -20.93 55.00
C PHE A 216 -12.42 -20.20 55.12
N ASN A 217 -12.43 -19.20 56.00
CA ASN A 217 -13.57 -18.33 56.18
C ASN A 217 -13.60 -17.23 55.09
N PHE A 218 -14.61 -17.29 54.21
CA PHE A 218 -14.77 -16.34 53.12
C PHE A 218 -15.40 -15.00 53.55
N GLY A 219 -16.15 -14.97 54.65
CA GLY A 219 -16.91 -13.79 55.10
C GLY A 219 -18.41 -13.98 54.92
N VAL A 220 -19.20 -12.95 55.21
CA VAL A 220 -20.67 -13.02 55.11
C VAL A 220 -21.10 -12.70 53.67
N LEU A 221 -21.66 -13.69 52.96
CA LEU A 221 -22.11 -13.57 51.56
C LEU A 221 -23.41 -14.31 51.30
N LYS A 222 -24.23 -13.77 50.40
CA LYS A 222 -25.51 -14.34 49.97
C LYS A 222 -25.72 -14.14 48.47
N GLY A 223 -26.52 -15.01 47.87
CA GLY A 223 -27.01 -14.86 46.50
C GLY A 223 -25.98 -15.23 45.44
N PHE A 224 -25.29 -16.36 45.59
CA PHE A 224 -24.34 -16.87 44.60
C PHE A 224 -24.58 -18.36 44.33
N ASN A 225 -24.29 -18.82 43.13
CA ASN A 225 -24.54 -20.20 42.68
C ASN A 225 -23.41 -20.75 41.80
N GLN A 226 -22.29 -20.03 41.71
CA GLN A 226 -21.10 -20.47 41.01
C GLN A 226 -19.86 -20.06 41.79
N THR A 227 -18.85 -20.92 41.76
CA THR A 227 -17.57 -20.71 42.44
C THR A 227 -16.39 -21.04 41.52
N ILE A 228 -15.32 -20.24 41.56
CA ILE A 228 -14.13 -20.38 40.70
C ILE A 228 -12.87 -20.41 41.57
N ILE A 229 -12.04 -21.44 41.40
CA ILE A 229 -10.71 -21.56 42.04
C ILE A 229 -9.60 -21.74 41.02
N LYS A 230 -8.39 -21.27 41.35
CA LYS A 230 -7.17 -21.60 40.59
C LYS A 230 -6.53 -22.87 41.12
N VAL A 231 -6.21 -23.80 40.23
CA VAL A 231 -5.58 -25.09 40.55
C VAL A 231 -4.38 -25.31 39.65
N GLY A 232 -3.23 -25.63 40.24
CA GLY A 232 -1.97 -25.84 39.51
C GLY A 232 -1.44 -27.26 39.65
N GLN A 233 -0.81 -27.77 38.60
CA GLN A 233 -0.20 -29.10 38.58
C GLN A 233 1.29 -29.01 38.91
N VAL A 234 1.70 -29.63 40.02
CA VAL A 234 3.11 -29.65 40.44
C VAL A 234 3.93 -30.53 39.49
N VAL A 235 5.09 -30.03 39.05
CA VAL A 235 6.05 -30.75 38.19
C VAL A 235 6.64 -31.96 38.94
N GLY A 236 6.72 -33.12 38.30
CA GLY A 236 7.37 -34.31 38.86
C GLY A 236 6.61 -35.02 39.99
N THR A 237 5.32 -34.75 40.18
CA THR A 237 4.49 -35.45 41.18
C THR A 237 4.07 -36.84 40.71
N SER A 238 4.10 -37.83 41.60
CA SER A 238 3.58 -39.19 41.34
C SER A 238 2.05 -39.29 41.39
N LYS A 239 1.35 -38.18 41.67
CA LYS A 239 -0.11 -38.12 41.83
C LYS A 239 -0.66 -36.84 41.17
N PRO A 240 -0.94 -36.86 39.85
CA PRO A 240 -1.47 -35.70 39.13
C PRO A 240 -2.92 -35.40 39.51
N VAL A 241 -3.32 -34.13 39.38
CA VAL A 241 -4.68 -33.65 39.62
C VAL A 241 -5.53 -33.97 38.41
N SER A 242 -6.51 -34.86 38.58
CA SER A 242 -7.52 -35.15 37.55
C SER A 242 -8.94 -34.78 37.98
N GLN A 243 -9.12 -34.43 39.26
CA GLN A 243 -10.40 -33.99 39.80
C GLN A 243 -10.18 -32.97 40.92
N VAL A 244 -11.06 -31.97 40.94
CA VAL A 244 -11.12 -30.92 41.95
C VAL A 244 -12.53 -30.92 42.54
N ASN A 245 -12.62 -30.77 43.85
CA ASN A 245 -13.86 -30.79 44.61
C ASN A 245 -13.97 -29.49 45.40
N ILE A 246 -15.19 -29.02 45.61
CA ILE A 246 -15.48 -27.89 46.48
C ILE A 246 -16.68 -28.22 47.36
N ARG A 247 -16.65 -27.68 48.58
CA ARG A 247 -17.74 -27.71 49.54
C ARG A 247 -17.88 -26.34 50.19
N ILE A 248 -19.12 -25.94 50.40
CA ILE A 248 -19.48 -24.64 50.97
C ILE A 248 -20.38 -24.90 52.17
N CYS A 249 -20.06 -24.28 53.32
CA CYS A 249 -20.81 -24.43 54.56
C CYS A 249 -21.18 -23.06 55.17
N GLU A 250 -22.29 -23.03 55.89
CA GLU A 250 -22.74 -21.88 56.69
C GLU A 250 -22.02 -21.82 58.05
N GLY A 251 -21.58 -20.65 58.49
CA GLY A 251 -20.94 -20.39 59.78
C GLY A 251 -19.47 -20.82 59.88
N SER A 252 -19.19 -22.12 59.69
CA SER A 252 -17.86 -22.71 59.88
C SER A 252 -17.70 -24.04 59.11
N TYR A 253 -16.51 -24.64 59.18
CA TYR A 253 -16.21 -25.93 58.53
C TYR A 253 -17.09 -27.10 59.02
N THR A 254 -17.67 -27.01 60.22
CA THR A 254 -18.64 -27.98 60.76
C THR A 254 -20.09 -27.57 60.58
N GLY A 255 -20.37 -26.42 59.98
CA GLY A 255 -21.73 -25.93 59.81
C GLY A 255 -22.49 -26.60 58.67
N THR A 256 -23.71 -26.13 58.44
CA THR A 256 -24.62 -26.71 57.44
C THR A 256 -24.02 -26.64 56.05
N GLU A 257 -23.93 -27.76 55.35
CA GLU A 257 -23.47 -27.82 53.96
C GLU A 257 -24.51 -27.18 53.04
N LEU A 258 -24.08 -26.15 52.30
CA LEU A 258 -24.91 -25.39 51.37
C LEU A 258 -24.72 -25.87 49.93
N ALA A 259 -23.52 -26.36 49.59
CA ALA A 259 -23.25 -26.97 48.29
C ALA A 259 -22.00 -27.87 48.36
N ARG A 260 -22.00 -28.91 47.52
CA ARG A 260 -20.84 -29.77 47.27
C ARG A 260 -20.84 -30.22 45.82
N VAL A 261 -19.79 -29.89 45.10
CA VAL A 261 -19.67 -30.18 43.68
C VAL A 261 -18.23 -30.55 43.32
N ASN A 262 -18.08 -31.31 42.25
CA ASN A 262 -16.78 -31.78 41.77
C ASN A 262 -16.64 -31.55 40.26
N LYS A 263 -15.40 -31.49 39.78
CA LYS A 263 -15.08 -31.27 38.37
C LYS A 263 -13.82 -32.02 37.98
N SER A 264 -13.92 -32.81 36.92
CA SER A 264 -12.75 -33.41 36.29
C SER A 264 -11.95 -32.35 35.55
N VAL A 265 -10.62 -32.43 35.64
CA VAL A 265 -9.70 -31.48 35.03
C VAL A 265 -8.51 -32.21 34.40
N SER A 266 -7.88 -31.57 33.42
CA SER A 266 -6.60 -31.98 32.86
C SER A 266 -5.69 -30.76 32.88
N ILE A 267 -4.56 -30.86 33.58
CA ILE A 267 -3.64 -29.74 33.80
C ILE A 267 -2.24 -30.25 33.47
N THR A 268 -1.53 -29.58 32.56
CA THR A 268 -0.15 -29.92 32.21
C THR A 268 0.77 -29.71 33.42
N GLU A 269 1.83 -30.52 33.56
CA GLU A 269 2.85 -30.26 34.60
C GLU A 269 3.41 -28.83 34.51
N GLY A 270 3.34 -28.11 35.63
CA GLY A 270 3.77 -26.70 35.73
C GLY A 270 2.67 -25.69 35.41
N ASP A 271 1.57 -26.10 34.78
CA ASP A 271 0.46 -25.21 34.39
C ASP A 271 -0.56 -25.00 35.51
N ILE A 272 -1.35 -23.94 35.34
CA ILE A 272 -2.39 -23.50 36.28
C ILE A 272 -3.64 -23.10 35.50
N ILE A 273 -4.80 -23.59 35.94
CA ILE A 273 -6.09 -23.31 35.30
C ILE A 273 -7.11 -22.76 36.29
N ASP A 274 -8.14 -22.07 35.76
CA ASP A 274 -9.36 -21.75 36.49
C ASP A 274 -10.35 -22.93 36.43
N VAL A 275 -10.82 -23.37 37.59
CA VAL A 275 -11.80 -24.45 37.72
C VAL A 275 -13.13 -23.85 38.22
N ILE A 276 -14.14 -23.92 37.36
CA ILE A 276 -15.46 -23.32 37.57
C ILE A 276 -16.46 -24.39 38.02
N PHE A 277 -17.14 -24.14 39.13
CA PHE A 277 -18.12 -25.00 39.77
C PHE A 277 -19.49 -24.32 39.81
N ASP A 278 -20.49 -24.92 39.19
CA ASP A 278 -21.88 -24.49 39.33
C ASP A 278 -22.59 -25.32 40.42
N HIS A 279 -23.43 -24.67 41.21
CA HIS A 279 -24.23 -25.30 42.26
C HIS A 279 -25.57 -24.57 42.42
N ASP A 280 -26.45 -25.04 43.31
CA ASP A 280 -27.70 -24.36 43.59
C ASP A 280 -27.48 -22.98 44.23
N LEU A 281 -28.47 -22.09 44.10
CA LEU A 281 -28.40 -20.73 44.64
C LEU A 281 -28.30 -20.74 46.17
N ILE A 282 -27.15 -20.30 46.67
CA ILE A 282 -26.89 -20.15 48.10
C ILE A 282 -27.40 -18.78 48.54
N VAL A 283 -28.49 -18.77 49.30
CA VAL A 283 -29.14 -17.55 49.80
C VAL A 283 -28.62 -17.05 51.14
N ASN A 284 -27.90 -17.88 51.92
CA ASN A 284 -27.36 -17.57 53.25
C ASN A 284 -28.29 -16.68 54.10
N ALA A 285 -29.53 -17.14 54.31
CA ALA A 285 -30.60 -16.32 54.87
C ALA A 285 -30.31 -15.81 56.29
N THR A 286 -29.42 -16.48 57.03
CA THR A 286 -29.06 -16.11 58.41
C THR A 286 -27.89 -15.13 58.50
N ASN A 287 -27.31 -14.70 57.36
CA ASN A 287 -26.12 -13.84 57.28
C ASN A 287 -24.93 -14.38 58.09
N GLN A 288 -24.81 -15.70 58.21
CA GLN A 288 -23.65 -16.31 58.83
C GLN A 288 -22.44 -16.23 57.91
N THR A 289 -21.25 -16.43 58.48
CA THR A 289 -20.02 -16.41 57.70
C THR A 289 -19.91 -17.66 56.83
N ILE A 290 -19.56 -17.55 55.55
CA ILE A 290 -19.45 -18.69 54.66
C ILE A 290 -18.06 -19.30 54.77
N TRP A 291 -18.01 -20.61 55.03
CA TRP A 291 -16.80 -21.42 54.96
C TRP A 291 -16.72 -22.10 53.59
N ILE A 292 -15.58 -22.00 52.92
CA ILE A 292 -15.36 -22.62 51.60
C ILE A 292 -14.10 -23.46 51.67
N GLU A 293 -14.22 -24.69 51.21
CA GLU A 293 -13.10 -25.63 51.13
C GLU A 293 -13.04 -26.30 49.75
N PHE A 294 -11.84 -26.46 49.23
CA PHE A 294 -11.57 -27.21 48.02
C PHE A 294 -10.49 -28.26 48.24
N TRP A 295 -10.56 -29.36 47.49
CA TRP A 295 -9.53 -30.39 47.51
C TRP A 295 -9.43 -31.14 46.18
N THR A 296 -8.24 -31.65 45.91
CA THR A 296 -7.88 -32.37 44.69
C THR A 296 -7.58 -33.84 45.00
N ASN A 297 -7.82 -34.70 44.00
CA ASN A 297 -7.43 -36.12 44.05
C ASN A 297 -5.95 -36.38 43.73
N GLY A 298 -5.21 -35.31 43.42
CA GLY A 298 -3.76 -35.29 43.22
C GLY A 298 -3.10 -34.18 44.02
N LYS A 299 -1.78 -34.00 43.85
CA LYS A 299 -1.02 -32.92 44.49
C LYS A 299 -1.09 -31.65 43.65
N THR A 300 -1.46 -30.54 44.28
CA THR A 300 -1.64 -29.21 43.67
C THR A 300 -0.74 -28.16 44.33
N GLY A 301 -0.44 -27.09 43.61
CA GLY A 301 0.27 -25.90 44.11
C GLY A 301 -0.66 -24.78 44.57
N LEU A 302 -0.24 -24.01 45.58
CA LEU A 302 -0.89 -22.79 46.05
C LEU A 302 0.00 -21.56 45.78
N PHE A 303 -0.60 -20.41 45.44
CA PHE A 303 0.08 -19.12 45.23
C PHE A 303 0.33 -18.37 46.56
N LYS A 304 1.41 -17.57 46.65
CA LYS A 304 1.71 -16.70 47.79
C LYS A 304 1.29 -15.24 47.52
N GLY A 305 0.60 -14.61 48.47
CA GLY A 305 0.30 -13.17 48.50
C GLY A 305 0.33 -12.64 49.94
N ASN A 306 0.82 -11.42 50.16
CA ASN A 306 1.23 -10.90 51.48
C ASN A 306 0.37 -9.69 51.87
N THR A 307 -0.37 -9.73 52.98
CA THR A 307 -0.91 -8.52 53.63
C THR A 307 -1.21 -8.76 55.11
N ALA A 308 -1.28 -7.67 55.87
CA ALA A 308 -1.64 -7.63 57.27
C ALA A 308 -3.10 -8.07 57.54
N GLY A 309 -3.27 -9.18 58.28
CA GLY A 309 -4.52 -9.56 58.95
C GLY A 309 -4.69 -11.07 59.13
N THR A 310 -5.09 -11.53 60.33
CA THR A 310 -5.25 -12.96 60.66
C THR A 310 -6.58 -13.50 60.15
N VAL A 311 -6.57 -14.40 59.15
CA VAL A 311 -7.78 -15.15 58.71
C VAL A 311 -7.60 -16.63 59.09
N PRO A 312 -8.54 -17.24 59.84
CA PRO A 312 -8.49 -18.68 60.13
C PRO A 312 -8.61 -19.51 58.85
N TYR A 313 -7.68 -20.46 58.65
CA TYR A 313 -7.70 -21.40 57.55
C TYR A 313 -7.32 -22.82 58.01
N ARG A 314 -7.69 -23.79 57.18
CA ARG A 314 -7.32 -25.19 57.28
C ARG A 314 -6.72 -25.64 55.96
N TYR A 315 -5.70 -26.48 56.03
CA TYR A 315 -5.07 -27.04 54.84
C TYR A 315 -4.75 -28.51 55.03
N LYS A 316 -4.52 -29.19 53.91
CA LYS A 316 -4.10 -30.59 53.91
C LYS A 316 -2.94 -30.82 52.94
N SER A 317 -1.92 -31.51 53.43
CA SER A 317 -0.66 -31.81 52.71
C SER A 317 -0.65 -33.18 52.02
N ASP A 318 -1.73 -33.97 52.15
CA ASP A 318 -1.86 -35.34 51.62
C ASP A 318 -3.11 -35.49 50.74
N VAL A 319 -3.00 -36.32 49.69
CA VAL A 319 -4.05 -36.58 48.68
C VAL A 319 -5.39 -36.99 49.32
N MET A 320 -6.47 -36.38 48.86
CA MET A 320 -7.85 -36.68 49.27
C MET A 320 -8.52 -37.62 48.26
N ALA A 321 -9.33 -38.56 48.74
CA ALA A 321 -10.24 -39.29 47.86
C ALA A 321 -11.38 -38.35 47.41
N SER A 322 -12.03 -38.69 46.29
CA SER A 322 -13.14 -37.91 45.73
C SER A 322 -14.51 -38.32 46.29
N GLY A 323 -14.55 -38.89 47.49
CA GLY A 323 -15.76 -39.40 48.11
C GLY A 323 -16.66 -38.30 48.69
N PRO A 324 -17.98 -38.50 48.73
CA PRO A 324 -18.95 -37.53 49.27
C PRO A 324 -18.84 -37.35 50.80
N THR A 325 -18.17 -38.27 51.49
CA THR A 325 -17.93 -38.23 52.95
C THR A 325 -16.57 -37.64 53.33
N ASP A 326 -15.73 -37.30 52.35
CA ASP A 326 -14.43 -36.70 52.60
C ASP A 326 -14.59 -35.21 52.92
N GLY A 327 -14.01 -34.78 54.04
CA GLY A 327 -14.09 -33.40 54.52
C GLY A 327 -12.94 -33.04 55.47
N PHE A 328 -12.78 -31.75 55.74
CA PHE A 328 -11.69 -31.21 56.58
C PHE A 328 -11.79 -31.55 58.08
N ASN A 329 -12.78 -32.36 58.48
CA ASN A 329 -13.21 -32.57 59.88
C ASN A 329 -12.25 -33.38 60.77
N VAL A 330 -11.22 -34.06 60.24
CA VAL A 330 -10.38 -34.95 61.08
C VAL A 330 -8.86 -34.88 60.82
N ASN A 331 -8.43 -34.41 59.65
CA ASN A 331 -7.04 -34.59 59.17
C ASN A 331 -6.40 -33.29 58.62
N SER A 332 -6.92 -32.12 59.00
CA SER A 332 -6.38 -30.83 58.58
C SER A 332 -5.66 -30.14 59.74
N GLN A 333 -4.61 -29.38 59.45
CA GLN A 333 -3.94 -28.56 60.47
C GLN A 333 -4.58 -27.16 60.51
N ASP A 334 -4.92 -26.70 61.71
CA ASP A 334 -5.29 -25.30 61.96
C ASP A 334 -4.02 -24.43 61.90
N GLY A 335 -3.97 -23.47 60.99
CA GLY A 335 -2.88 -22.52 60.85
C GLY A 335 -3.33 -21.11 61.22
N ALA A 336 -2.61 -20.46 62.14
CA ALA A 336 -2.75 -19.03 62.41
C ALA A 336 -1.51 -18.28 61.86
N ASN A 337 -1.33 -18.29 60.54
CA ASN A 337 -0.29 -17.48 59.89
C ASN A 337 -0.94 -16.29 59.15
N PRO A 338 -0.62 -15.03 59.51
CA PRO A 338 -1.33 -13.84 59.02
C PRO A 338 -1.19 -13.54 57.52
N ASN A 339 -0.42 -14.31 56.74
CA ASN A 339 0.04 -13.90 55.41
C ASN A 339 -0.22 -14.92 54.28
N THR A 340 -1.35 -15.64 54.29
CA THR A 340 -1.67 -16.62 53.22
C THR A 340 -2.95 -16.22 52.47
N ARG A 341 -2.85 -15.94 51.16
CA ARG A 341 -3.98 -15.56 50.27
C ARG A 341 -4.11 -16.54 49.09
N PHE A 342 -5.32 -16.72 48.56
CA PHE A 342 -5.66 -17.60 47.42
C PHE A 342 -6.65 -16.88 46.50
N TYR A 343 -6.80 -17.37 45.27
CA TYR A 343 -7.81 -16.89 44.31
C TYR A 343 -9.10 -17.68 44.48
N LEU A 344 -10.19 -17.01 44.86
CA LEU A 344 -11.55 -17.54 44.76
C LEU A 344 -12.49 -16.43 44.32
N ALA A 345 -13.28 -16.72 43.28
CA ALA A 345 -14.39 -15.86 42.84
C ALA A 345 -15.72 -16.58 43.05
N LEU A 346 -16.73 -15.84 43.52
CA LEU A 346 -18.10 -16.32 43.71
C LEU A 346 -19.02 -15.50 42.82
N ASN A 347 -19.80 -16.19 41.99
CA ASN A 347 -20.67 -15.58 41.01
C ASN A 347 -22.14 -15.97 41.24
N ASN A 348 -23.04 -15.06 40.91
CA ASN A 348 -24.45 -15.34 40.68
C ASN A 348 -24.67 -15.52 39.17
N ALA A 349 -24.99 -16.74 38.76
CA ALA A 349 -25.11 -17.18 37.38
C ALA A 349 -26.57 -17.52 37.03
N SER A 350 -27.04 -17.04 35.89
CA SER A 350 -28.39 -17.29 35.39
C SER A 350 -28.33 -17.80 33.96
N ASN A 351 -29.26 -18.71 33.61
CA ASN A 351 -29.47 -19.11 32.23
C ASN A 351 -30.48 -18.15 31.61
N GLU A 352 -30.09 -17.46 30.54
CA GLU A 352 -30.91 -16.53 29.78
C GLU A 352 -31.07 -17.09 28.36
N ILE A 353 -32.30 -17.23 27.88
CA ILE A 353 -32.54 -17.53 26.46
C ILE A 353 -32.38 -16.20 25.73
N VAL A 354 -31.34 -16.13 24.90
CA VAL A 354 -31.02 -14.94 24.12
C VAL A 354 -31.18 -15.27 22.66
N LEU A 355 -31.75 -14.33 21.91
CA LEU A 355 -31.76 -14.40 20.46
C LEU A 355 -30.31 -14.47 19.98
N LYS A 356 -30.01 -15.42 19.11
CA LYS A 356 -28.68 -15.74 18.58
C LYS A 356 -27.99 -14.50 17.98
N ASP A 357 -28.76 -13.52 17.53
CA ASP A 357 -28.25 -12.22 17.07
C ASP A 357 -27.50 -11.41 18.14
N LYS A 358 -27.76 -11.63 19.45
CA LYS A 358 -26.97 -11.10 20.58
C LYS A 358 -25.66 -11.85 20.84
N LEU A 359 -25.51 -13.10 20.37
CA LEU A 359 -24.33 -13.95 20.59
C LEU A 359 -23.32 -13.94 19.42
N VAL A 360 -23.71 -13.43 18.24
CA VAL A 360 -22.89 -13.45 17.02
C VAL A 360 -22.23 -12.10 16.75
N THR A 361 -21.39 -11.60 17.66
CA THR A 361 -20.52 -10.42 17.39
C THR A 361 -19.05 -10.79 17.17
N GLU A 362 -18.73 -12.04 16.83
CA GLU A 362 -17.41 -12.39 16.27
C GLU A 362 -17.52 -13.07 14.89
N GLU A 363 -17.09 -12.29 13.88
CA GLU A 363 -16.82 -12.49 12.44
C GLU A 363 -17.88 -12.93 11.40
N ILE A 364 -17.72 -12.31 10.22
CA ILE A 364 -18.68 -12.12 9.11
C ILE A 364 -18.22 -12.87 7.86
N LYS A 365 -19.16 -13.44 7.09
CA LYS A 365 -19.09 -13.49 5.62
C LYS A 365 -20.40 -13.05 4.97
N ILE A 366 -20.23 -12.40 3.81
CA ILE A 366 -21.10 -11.42 3.17
C ILE A 366 -22.06 -12.08 2.17
N GLY A 367 -23.33 -11.66 2.17
CA GLY A 367 -24.30 -11.90 1.11
C GLY A 367 -25.71 -11.45 1.51
N ASN A 368 -26.13 -10.31 0.96
CA ASN A 368 -27.44 -9.64 0.88
C ASN A 368 -28.61 -10.07 1.80
N GLU A 369 -29.29 -9.03 2.33
CA GLU A 369 -30.51 -9.02 3.19
C GLU A 369 -30.27 -9.03 4.72
N LYS A 370 -29.59 -7.99 5.23
CA LYS A 370 -29.62 -7.46 6.62
C LYS A 370 -28.74 -6.18 6.70
N PRO A 371 -29.02 -5.18 7.55
CA PRO A 371 -28.11 -4.06 7.79
C PRO A 371 -26.84 -4.56 8.50
N PRO A 372 -25.65 -4.06 8.14
CA PRO A 372 -24.37 -4.62 8.56
C PRO A 372 -24.15 -4.48 10.09
N LYS A 373 -23.64 -5.53 10.75
CA LYS A 373 -23.15 -5.44 12.14
C LYS A 373 -22.00 -4.43 12.22
N SER A 374 -21.90 -3.73 13.36
CA SER A 374 -20.93 -2.65 13.63
C SER A 374 -19.49 -3.00 13.34
N ASP A 375 -19.11 -4.27 13.35
CA ASP A 375 -17.73 -4.69 13.11
C ASP A 375 -17.42 -4.85 11.61
N ALA A 376 -18.42 -5.10 10.75
CA ALA A 376 -18.27 -4.90 9.31
C ALA A 376 -18.17 -3.41 8.99
N VAL A 377 -18.95 -2.57 9.69
CA VAL A 377 -18.87 -1.11 9.55
C VAL A 377 -17.57 -0.58 10.13
N ALA A 378 -17.03 -1.13 11.22
CA ALA A 378 -15.76 -0.75 11.84
C ALA A 378 -14.56 -1.29 11.07
N LYS A 379 -14.68 -2.44 10.39
CA LYS A 379 -13.66 -2.97 9.47
C LYS A 379 -13.66 -2.21 8.13
N LYS A 380 -14.84 -1.78 7.65
CA LYS A 380 -14.97 -0.82 6.52
C LYS A 380 -14.51 0.58 6.91
N LEU A 381 -14.83 1.05 8.11
CA LEU A 381 -14.36 2.32 8.65
C LEU A 381 -12.88 2.26 8.97
N SER A 382 -12.31 1.13 9.41
CA SER A 382 -10.86 0.98 9.56
C SER A 382 -10.15 0.96 8.21
N GLU A 383 -10.78 0.40 7.17
CA GLU A 383 -10.33 0.62 5.79
C GLU A 383 -10.41 2.11 5.43
N TYR A 384 -11.47 2.83 5.80
CA TYR A 384 -11.58 4.28 5.60
C TYR A 384 -10.69 5.14 6.51
N ASP A 385 -10.30 4.69 7.69
CA ASP A 385 -9.41 5.37 8.65
C ASP A 385 -7.94 5.08 8.29
N GLU A 386 -7.68 3.95 7.63
CA GLU A 386 -6.46 3.70 6.87
C GLU A 386 -6.42 4.53 5.57
N VAL A 387 -7.58 4.95 5.03
CA VAL A 387 -7.71 5.80 3.83
C VAL A 387 -7.75 7.28 4.15
N ILE A 388 -8.29 7.69 5.30
CA ILE A 388 -8.60 9.06 5.68
C ILE A 388 -8.11 9.27 7.11
N THR A 389 -6.98 9.97 7.26
CA THR A 389 -6.39 10.33 8.54
C THR A 389 -6.73 11.76 8.93
N ASP A 390 -6.66 12.07 10.22
CA ASP A 390 -6.68 13.46 10.67
C ASP A 390 -5.40 14.16 10.19
N GLY A 391 -5.54 14.98 9.15
CA GLY A 391 -4.51 15.86 8.64
C GLY A 391 -4.74 17.26 9.16
N TYR A 392 -3.68 18.05 9.25
CA TYR A 392 -3.83 19.46 9.63
C TYR A 392 -3.66 20.32 8.39
N SER A 393 -4.76 20.94 7.98
CA SER A 393 -4.81 21.90 6.89
C SER A 393 -4.22 23.21 7.36
N VAL A 394 -3.28 23.78 6.60
CA VAL A 394 -2.56 25.01 6.99
C VAL A 394 -3.15 26.19 6.25
N ASP A 395 -3.80 27.10 6.99
CA ASP A 395 -4.26 28.38 6.47
C ASP A 395 -3.08 29.34 6.28
N LYS A 396 -2.19 29.37 7.28
CA LYS A 396 -1.09 30.32 7.37
C LYS A 396 0.05 29.75 8.19
N ILE A 397 1.26 29.92 7.68
CA ILE A 397 2.50 29.58 8.40
C ILE A 397 3.42 30.81 8.45
N GLN A 398 3.97 31.07 9.63
CA GLN A 398 5.04 32.03 9.83
C GLN A 398 6.25 31.30 10.39
N THR A 399 7.37 31.32 9.66
CA THR A 399 8.64 30.74 10.12
C THR A 399 9.52 31.83 10.73
N LEU A 400 10.05 31.55 11.91
CA LEU A 400 10.84 32.48 12.70
C LEU A 400 12.18 31.82 13.04
N GLY A 401 13.28 32.30 12.45
CA GLY A 401 14.64 31.73 12.56
C GLY A 401 15.06 30.90 11.34
N THR A 402 16.26 30.32 11.36
CA THR A 402 16.83 29.51 10.25
C THR A 402 17.02 28.04 10.64
N ILE A 403 17.07 27.16 9.64
CA ILE A 403 17.36 25.72 9.83
C ILE A 403 18.89 25.51 9.81
N SER A 404 19.59 26.18 10.73
CA SER A 404 21.02 25.98 10.91
C SER A 404 21.27 25.50 12.33
N ARG A 405 22.14 24.51 12.45
CA ARG A 405 22.58 24.04 13.76
C ARG A 405 23.49 25.10 14.37
N ASN A 406 23.04 25.72 15.47
CA ASN A 406 23.78 26.85 16.06
C ASN A 406 24.97 26.42 16.93
N VAL A 407 24.96 25.18 17.44
CA VAL A 407 26.02 24.66 18.31
C VAL A 407 26.39 23.24 17.92
N ASN A 408 27.69 23.00 17.72
CA ASN A 408 28.23 21.67 17.43
C ASN A 408 28.22 20.77 18.67
N ASN A 409 28.22 21.36 19.87
CA ASN A 409 28.09 20.67 21.15
C ASN A 409 26.94 21.31 21.96
N SER A 410 25.97 20.51 22.42
CA SER A 410 24.84 21.00 23.21
C SER A 410 24.78 20.37 24.60
N THR A 411 24.61 21.17 25.64
CA THR A 411 24.27 20.70 27.01
C THR A 411 22.83 21.00 27.38
N PHE A 412 22.08 21.62 26.47
CA PHE A 412 20.74 22.15 26.73
C PHE A 412 19.71 21.03 26.83
N LYS A 413 18.78 21.22 27.76
CA LYS A 413 17.59 20.39 27.95
C LYS A 413 16.31 21.22 27.87
N GLY A 414 16.42 22.52 27.59
CA GLY A 414 15.29 23.38 27.33
C GLY A 414 15.75 24.76 26.92
N TRP A 415 14.93 25.43 26.12
CA TRP A 415 15.20 26.75 25.56
C TRP A 415 13.89 27.51 25.41
N GLY A 416 13.93 28.83 25.59
CA GLY A 416 12.78 29.69 25.45
C GLY A 416 13.18 31.11 25.08
N GLN A 417 12.34 31.76 24.30
CA GLN A 417 12.62 33.09 23.76
C GLN A 417 11.33 33.85 23.46
N ILE A 418 11.35 35.18 23.65
CA ILE A 418 10.31 36.05 23.10
C ILE A 418 10.41 36.05 21.58
N ARG A 419 9.30 35.79 20.87
CA ARG A 419 9.23 35.75 19.40
C ARG A 419 8.38 36.87 18.79
N GLY A 420 8.16 37.93 19.57
CA GLY A 420 7.39 39.09 19.17
C GLY A 420 5.89 38.89 19.34
N LYS A 421 5.12 39.73 18.63
CA LYS A 421 3.65 39.81 18.76
C LYS A 421 2.97 38.83 17.81
N LEU A 422 2.93 37.56 18.21
CA LEU A 422 2.29 36.49 17.43
C LEU A 422 0.77 36.60 17.56
N THR A 423 0.03 36.50 16.45
CA THR A 423 -1.44 36.46 16.41
C THR A 423 -1.92 35.26 15.61
N ASP A 424 -3.14 34.80 15.87
CA ASP A 424 -3.90 33.85 15.04
C ASP A 424 -3.20 32.51 14.81
N PHE A 425 -2.85 31.79 15.88
CA PHE A 425 -2.20 30.48 15.75
C PHE A 425 -2.80 29.45 16.70
N ASN A 426 -2.78 28.19 16.29
CA ASN A 426 -3.16 27.04 17.09
C ASN A 426 -2.14 25.90 17.00
N ARG A 427 -0.98 26.12 16.37
CA ARG A 427 0.10 25.12 16.33
C ARG A 427 1.47 25.77 16.35
N LEU A 428 2.41 25.14 17.06
CA LEU A 428 3.82 25.50 17.09
C LEU A 428 4.70 24.32 16.66
N GLY A 429 5.65 24.56 15.77
CA GLY A 429 6.63 23.57 15.31
C GLY A 429 8.06 23.91 15.73
N TYR A 430 8.78 22.92 16.27
CA TYR A 430 10.21 23.04 16.61
C TYR A 430 11.03 21.96 15.91
N MET A 431 12.31 22.21 15.70
CA MET A 431 13.27 21.21 15.23
C MET A 431 14.19 20.79 16.37
N PHE A 432 14.22 19.49 16.62
CA PHE A 432 15.03 18.87 17.65
C PHE A 432 16.05 17.92 17.03
N ASN A 433 17.17 17.75 17.71
CA ASN A 433 18.15 16.70 17.41
C ASN A 433 18.72 16.23 18.74
N ALA A 434 18.57 14.94 19.04
CA ALA A 434 19.10 14.33 20.25
C ALA A 434 20.64 14.32 20.18
N PHE A 435 21.29 14.84 21.22
CA PHE A 435 22.73 15.11 21.17
C PHE A 435 23.60 14.09 21.92
N ASP A 436 23.04 13.39 22.90
CA ASP A 436 23.78 12.46 23.76
C ASP A 436 23.10 11.09 23.76
N ALA A 437 23.87 10.03 23.48
CA ALA A 437 23.39 8.66 23.38
C ALA A 437 22.82 8.11 24.71
N THR A 438 23.26 8.67 25.84
CA THR A 438 22.84 8.28 27.19
C THR A 438 21.66 9.11 27.71
N MET A 439 21.31 10.20 27.02
CA MET A 439 20.25 11.13 27.41
C MET A 439 19.37 11.50 26.20
N ILE A 440 18.90 10.48 25.47
CA ILE A 440 17.92 10.66 24.39
C ILE A 440 16.59 11.13 25.01
N PRO A 441 16.01 12.26 24.56
CA PRO A 441 14.71 12.72 25.05
C PRO A 441 13.62 11.68 24.79
N THR A 442 12.79 11.43 25.80
CA THR A 442 11.58 10.60 25.67
C THR A 442 10.30 11.43 25.80
N TYR A 443 10.40 12.68 26.23
CA TYR A 443 9.33 13.67 26.11
C TYR A 443 9.87 15.09 25.95
N VAL A 444 9.04 15.96 25.39
CA VAL A 444 9.27 17.40 25.32
C VAL A 444 8.00 18.12 25.77
N ARG A 445 8.15 19.07 26.69
CA ARG A 445 7.11 19.98 27.17
C ARG A 445 7.26 21.33 26.48
N CYS A 446 6.25 21.76 25.73
CA CYS A 446 6.16 23.10 25.15
C CYS A 446 5.38 24.01 26.10
N ILE A 447 5.90 25.20 26.37
CA ILE A 447 5.25 26.21 27.21
C ILE A 447 5.26 27.55 26.46
N VAL A 448 4.09 28.15 26.34
CA VAL A 448 3.87 29.45 25.69
C VAL A 448 3.30 30.41 26.73
N ARG A 449 3.88 31.61 26.82
CA ARG A 449 3.53 32.63 27.82
C ARG A 449 3.36 34.00 27.19
N GLU A 450 2.49 34.81 27.80
CA GLU A 450 2.39 36.23 27.49
C GLU A 450 3.58 37.01 28.05
N THR A 451 4.01 38.04 27.32
CA THR A 451 5.00 39.06 27.67
C THR A 451 6.44 38.57 27.88
N ASN A 452 6.69 37.54 28.69
CA ASN A 452 8.04 37.06 29.03
C ASN A 452 8.02 35.64 29.65
N SER A 453 9.18 35.15 30.10
CA SER A 453 9.36 33.80 30.68
C SER A 453 8.58 33.52 31.97
N THR A 454 8.03 34.56 32.62
CA THR A 454 7.24 34.45 33.87
C THR A 454 5.79 34.90 33.71
N GLY A 455 5.37 35.35 32.52
CA GLY A 455 4.00 35.78 32.31
C GLY A 455 2.99 34.64 32.26
N ALA A 456 1.72 35.01 32.06
CA ALA A 456 0.58 34.09 32.05
C ALA A 456 0.77 33.00 31.00
N ILE A 457 0.46 31.75 31.37
CA ILE A 457 0.55 30.61 30.45
C ILE A 457 -0.61 30.69 29.47
N ILE A 458 -0.27 30.71 28.18
CA ILE A 458 -1.22 30.56 27.07
C ILE A 458 -1.47 29.08 26.79
N PHE A 459 -0.39 28.29 26.83
CA PHE A 459 -0.42 26.89 26.46
C PHE A 459 0.76 26.15 27.12
N ASP A 460 0.49 24.96 27.64
CA ASP A 460 1.48 24.10 28.29
C ASP A 460 1.14 22.64 28.01
N GLN A 461 1.95 21.99 27.18
CA GLN A 461 1.71 20.63 26.74
C GLN A 461 2.98 19.81 26.77
N THR A 462 2.89 18.62 27.38
CA THR A 462 3.95 17.61 27.31
C THR A 462 3.59 16.58 26.26
N LYS A 463 4.53 16.31 25.34
CA LYS A 463 4.38 15.34 24.26
C LYS A 463 5.46 14.26 24.39
N PRO A 464 5.10 12.96 24.41
CA PRO A 464 6.07 11.89 24.31
C PRO A 464 6.75 11.95 22.94
N VAL A 465 8.05 11.64 22.89
CA VAL A 465 8.83 11.69 21.64
C VAL A 465 9.73 10.45 21.56
N THR A 466 9.90 9.94 20.35
CA THR A 466 10.90 8.92 20.03
C THR A 466 11.92 9.57 19.11
N MET A 467 13.13 9.79 19.63
CA MET A 467 14.21 10.45 18.91
C MET A 467 15.37 9.48 18.70
N GLU A 468 16.10 9.66 17.60
CA GLU A 468 17.36 8.97 17.33
C GLU A 468 18.54 9.92 17.48
N LEU A 469 19.69 9.37 17.89
CA LEU A 469 20.90 10.16 18.08
C LEU A 469 21.35 10.78 16.74
N ASN A 470 21.60 12.09 16.74
CA ASN A 470 22.03 12.86 15.57
C ASN A 470 21.01 12.94 14.40
N VAL A 471 19.76 12.49 14.59
CA VAL A 471 18.70 12.63 13.58
C VAL A 471 17.87 13.88 13.89
N ILE A 472 17.71 14.73 12.88
CA ILE A 472 16.88 15.94 12.98
C ILE A 472 15.41 15.55 12.87
N GLN A 473 14.62 15.91 13.86
CA GLN A 473 13.19 15.63 13.90
C GLN A 473 12.41 16.92 14.17
N LYS A 474 11.37 17.15 13.37
CA LYS A 474 10.43 18.26 13.59
C LYS A 474 9.26 17.77 14.44
N ILE A 475 8.90 18.52 15.48
CA ILE A 475 7.85 18.16 16.43
C ILE A 475 6.87 19.32 16.57
N TYR A 476 5.58 19.01 16.40
CA TYR A 476 4.48 19.96 16.49
C TYR A 476 3.73 19.83 17.81
N PHE A 477 3.28 20.97 18.34
CA PHE A 477 2.45 21.12 19.52
C PHE A 477 1.17 21.88 19.16
N ASP A 478 0.03 21.28 19.49
CA ASP A 478 -1.29 21.74 19.07
C ASP A 478 -2.02 22.40 20.23
N LEU A 479 -2.50 23.62 20.02
CA LEU A 479 -3.37 24.31 20.95
C LEU A 479 -4.82 23.80 20.73
N PRO A 480 -5.61 23.67 21.81
CA PRO A 480 -6.99 23.21 21.71
C PRO A 480 -7.91 24.16 20.93
N GLN A 481 -7.50 25.43 20.76
CA GLN A 481 -8.21 26.43 19.97
C GLN A 481 -7.22 27.48 19.44
N VAL A 482 -7.65 28.26 18.45
CA VAL A 482 -6.87 29.39 17.91
C VAL A 482 -6.69 30.45 19.00
N TYR A 483 -5.43 30.75 19.31
CA TYR A 483 -5.07 31.84 20.20
C TYR A 483 -5.09 33.17 19.44
N ILE A 484 -5.89 34.11 19.94
CA ILE A 484 -6.02 35.47 19.41
C ILE A 484 -5.34 36.42 20.40
N ASN A 485 -4.23 37.02 19.99
CA ASN A 485 -3.47 37.98 20.79
C ASN A 485 -4.06 39.40 20.64
N ALA A 486 -5.27 39.59 21.15
CA ALA A 486 -6.04 40.83 20.99
C ALA A 486 -5.34 42.07 21.59
N ASP A 487 -4.56 41.88 22.66
CA ASP A 487 -3.84 42.95 23.35
C ASP A 487 -2.47 43.27 22.72
N ASN A 488 -2.10 42.58 21.63
CA ASN A 488 -0.85 42.79 20.91
C ASN A 488 0.40 42.69 21.82
N LYS A 489 0.38 41.70 22.72
CA LYS A 489 1.44 41.39 23.69
C LYS A 489 2.58 40.63 23.02
N ASP A 490 3.79 40.77 23.55
CA ASP A 490 4.91 39.90 23.16
C ASP A 490 4.63 38.46 23.61
N ILE A 491 5.05 37.46 22.84
CA ILE A 491 4.81 36.04 23.14
C ILE A 491 6.13 35.32 23.37
N PHE A 492 6.26 34.67 24.53
CA PHE A 492 7.39 33.85 24.90
C PHE A 492 7.08 32.38 24.60
N VAL A 493 7.81 31.77 23.69
CA VAL A 493 7.67 30.35 23.34
C VAL A 493 8.87 29.58 23.87
N SER A 494 8.64 28.37 24.37
CA SER A 494 9.69 27.57 24.97
C SER A 494 9.42 26.08 24.94
N PHE A 495 10.49 25.30 25.12
CA PHE A 495 10.42 23.88 25.36
C PHE A 495 11.35 23.42 26.48
N ILE A 496 11.02 22.30 27.12
CA ILE A 496 11.84 21.57 28.08
C ILE A 496 11.74 20.07 27.80
N ALA A 497 12.87 19.40 27.67
CA ALA A 497 13.00 17.97 27.44
C ALA A 497 13.67 17.29 28.65
N ASN A 498 13.45 15.99 28.82
CA ASN A 498 14.19 15.18 29.80
C ASN A 498 15.55 14.68 29.30
N GLY A 499 15.88 14.91 28.03
CA GLY A 499 17.15 14.56 27.40
C GLY A 499 17.89 15.77 26.81
N MET A 500 19.08 15.55 26.27
CA MET A 500 19.89 16.59 25.64
C MET A 500 19.47 16.82 24.19
N ILE A 501 19.22 18.08 23.84
CA ILE A 501 18.79 18.52 22.51
C ILE A 501 19.68 19.64 21.96
N SER A 502 19.90 19.64 20.65
CA SER A 502 20.59 20.74 19.97
C SER A 502 19.64 21.90 19.65
N LEU A 503 20.13 23.13 19.75
CA LEU A 503 19.40 24.33 19.33
C LEU A 503 19.50 24.51 17.80
N TYR A 504 18.35 24.54 17.14
CA TYR A 504 18.21 24.94 15.73
C TYR A 504 17.77 26.40 15.64
N GLY A 505 18.39 27.13 14.72
CA GLY A 505 18.15 28.55 14.57
C GLY A 505 19.23 29.27 13.76
N GLY A 506 19.44 30.55 14.04
CA GLY A 506 20.46 31.36 13.37
C GLY A 506 21.11 32.38 14.30
N THR A 507 22.21 32.97 13.84
CA THR A 507 22.87 34.10 14.52
C THR A 507 22.41 35.40 13.85
N VAL A 508 21.93 36.38 14.62
CA VAL A 508 21.63 37.72 14.09
C VAL A 508 22.84 38.64 14.12
N THR A 509 22.81 39.63 13.22
CA THR A 509 23.87 40.63 13.03
C THR A 509 23.97 41.64 14.19
N THR A 510 22.88 41.88 14.92
CA THR A 510 22.83 42.76 16.10
C THR A 510 22.41 41.99 17.34
N ASP A 511 22.91 42.40 18.52
CA ASP A 511 22.47 41.83 19.79
C ASP A 511 20.98 42.09 20.02
N TYR A 512 20.28 41.10 20.56
CA TYR A 512 18.91 41.26 21.00
C TYR A 512 18.81 42.29 22.14
N SER A 513 17.87 43.22 22.05
CA SER A 513 17.45 44.02 23.21
C SER A 513 16.75 43.14 24.25
N SER A 514 16.48 43.66 25.45
CA SER A 514 15.67 42.97 26.48
C SER A 514 14.32 42.43 25.97
N GLN A 515 13.84 42.95 24.83
CA GLN A 515 12.63 42.52 24.12
C GLN A 515 12.67 41.08 23.59
N TYR A 516 13.85 40.47 23.38
CA TYR A 516 13.98 39.09 22.88
C TYR A 516 14.65 38.16 23.89
N ALA A 517 14.40 38.41 25.18
CA ALA A 517 15.01 37.70 26.30
C ALA A 517 14.97 36.17 26.10
N VAL A 518 16.15 35.56 26.22
CA VAL A 518 16.36 34.11 26.08
C VAL A 518 16.51 33.49 27.47
N LYS A 519 15.86 32.35 27.68
CA LYS A 519 16.06 31.48 28.84
C LYS A 519 16.38 30.07 28.41
N TYR A 520 17.18 29.35 29.21
CA TYR A 520 17.50 27.95 28.95
C TYR A 520 17.64 27.16 30.26
N THR A 521 17.74 25.83 30.13
CA THR A 521 18.14 24.94 31.22
C THR A 521 19.08 23.85 30.72
N THR A 522 20.00 23.42 31.58
CA THR A 522 20.88 22.27 31.37
C THR A 522 20.60 21.13 32.35
N SER A 523 19.71 21.37 33.33
CA SER A 523 19.39 20.42 34.40
C SER A 523 18.36 19.39 33.95
N VAL A 524 18.59 18.12 34.30
CA VAL A 524 17.61 17.04 34.08
C VAL A 524 16.40 17.28 34.97
N GLY A 525 15.19 17.11 34.43
CA GLY A 525 13.94 17.25 35.19
C GLY A 525 13.57 18.68 35.58
N ALA A 526 14.16 19.70 34.95
CA ALA A 526 13.82 21.10 35.22
C ALA A 526 12.35 21.38 34.87
N GLU A 527 11.64 22.11 35.73
CA GLU A 527 10.25 22.54 35.46
C GLU A 527 10.17 23.94 34.84
N VAL A 528 11.24 24.73 34.96
CA VAL A 528 11.32 26.13 34.51
C VAL A 528 12.68 26.44 33.89
N LEU A 529 12.72 27.45 33.02
CA LEU A 529 13.94 27.94 32.38
C LEU A 529 14.56 29.08 33.20
N THR A 530 15.70 28.84 33.85
CA THR A 530 16.34 29.81 34.76
C THR A 530 17.64 30.41 34.22
N GLY A 531 18.33 29.71 33.31
CA GLY A 531 19.57 30.17 32.70
C GLY A 531 19.36 31.38 31.79
N THR A 532 20.37 32.25 31.69
CA THR A 532 20.38 33.42 30.80
C THR A 532 21.63 33.37 29.93
N VAL A 533 21.52 33.71 28.64
CA VAL A 533 22.66 33.70 27.71
C VAL A 533 23.46 34.99 27.81
N SER A 534 24.80 34.87 27.76
CA SER A 534 25.71 36.02 27.72
C SER A 534 25.91 36.59 26.31
N ASN A 535 25.65 35.79 25.27
CA ASN A 535 25.70 36.19 23.86
C ASN A 535 24.27 36.24 23.29
N LEU A 536 23.75 37.46 23.11
CA LEU A 536 22.36 37.74 22.73
C LEU A 536 22.14 37.68 21.21
N LYS A 537 22.90 36.85 20.47
CA LYS A 537 22.77 36.74 19.00
C LYS A 537 22.04 35.50 18.51
N TYR A 538 21.71 34.56 19.40
CA TYR A 538 21.09 33.28 18.99
C TYR A 538 19.57 33.37 18.90
N GLN A 539 19.03 33.13 17.72
CA GLN A 539 17.59 32.97 17.48
C GLN A 539 17.23 31.48 17.51
N MET A 540 16.11 31.12 18.13
CA MET A 540 15.50 29.79 17.97
C MET A 540 14.68 29.70 16.68
N PHE A 541 14.64 28.53 16.03
CA PHE A 541 13.68 28.19 14.98
C PHE A 541 12.32 27.84 15.60
N VAL A 542 11.26 28.48 15.11
CA VAL A 542 9.88 28.09 15.42
C VAL A 542 8.97 28.35 14.21
N GLU A 543 8.05 27.42 13.96
CA GLU A 543 6.92 27.61 13.05
C GLU A 543 5.69 27.98 13.86
N VAL A 544 5.03 29.07 13.49
CA VAL A 544 3.77 29.54 14.09
C VAL A 544 2.68 29.32 13.03
N ILE A 545 1.71 28.47 13.34
CA ILE A 545 0.80 27.93 12.34
C ILE A 545 -0.66 28.17 12.76
N LYS A 546 -1.44 28.66 11.80
CA LYS A 546 -2.91 28.69 11.82
C LYS A 546 -3.44 27.61 10.89
N GLY A 547 -4.46 26.89 11.32
CA GLY A 547 -5.11 25.90 10.50
C GLY A 547 -6.16 25.12 11.25
N GLU A 548 -6.67 24.07 10.62
CA GLU A 548 -7.71 23.22 11.17
C GLU A 548 -7.40 21.74 10.91
N PHE A 549 -7.88 20.88 11.80
CA PHE A 549 -7.80 19.44 11.59
C PHE A 549 -8.92 19.04 10.63
N GLU A 550 -8.52 18.60 9.45
CA GLU A 550 -9.41 18.11 8.41
C GLU A 550 -9.18 16.61 8.18
N LYS A 551 -10.24 15.93 7.74
CA LYS A 551 -10.14 14.57 7.25
C LYS A 551 -9.42 14.57 5.90
N GLN A 552 -8.19 14.08 5.87
CA GLN A 552 -7.34 14.01 4.67
C GLN A 552 -7.06 12.56 4.31
N VAL A 553 -6.86 12.27 3.03
CA VAL A 553 -6.46 10.91 2.61
C VAL A 553 -5.10 10.56 3.25
N SER A 554 -4.98 9.39 3.86
CA SER A 554 -3.74 8.93 4.50
C SER A 554 -2.60 8.87 3.49
N GLN A 555 -1.34 8.96 3.94
CA GLN A 555 -0.19 8.88 3.02
C GLN A 555 -0.12 7.51 2.30
N LYS A 556 -0.36 6.42 3.02
CA LYS A 556 -0.42 5.04 2.48
C LYS A 556 -1.47 4.93 1.37
N GLU A 557 -2.61 5.57 1.57
CA GLU A 557 -3.71 5.49 0.63
C GLU A 557 -3.64 6.53 -0.48
N THR A 558 -3.02 7.68 -0.23
CA THR A 558 -2.59 8.60 -1.27
C THR A 558 -1.61 7.91 -2.21
N GLU A 559 -0.74 7.03 -1.70
CA GLU A 559 0.16 6.18 -2.50
C GLU A 559 -0.59 5.07 -3.26
N ARG A 560 -1.63 4.46 -2.67
CA ARG A 560 -2.49 3.45 -3.33
C ARG A 560 -3.42 4.04 -4.40
N ILE A 561 -3.99 5.21 -4.12
CA ILE A 561 -4.88 5.99 -4.98
C ILE A 561 -4.06 6.96 -5.86
N ARG A 562 -2.72 6.83 -5.91
CA ARG A 562 -1.94 7.55 -6.94
C ARG A 562 -2.57 7.21 -8.29
N VAL A 563 -3.26 8.19 -8.87
CA VAL A 563 -3.82 8.08 -10.20
C VAL A 563 -2.63 8.19 -11.14
N PHE A 564 -2.00 7.05 -11.39
CA PHE A 564 -1.10 6.92 -12.50
C PHE A 564 -1.93 7.06 -13.77
N SER A 565 -1.50 7.93 -14.67
CA SER A 565 -2.07 7.99 -16.01
C SER A 565 -1.98 6.61 -16.67
N ASP A 566 -2.83 6.37 -17.65
CA ASP A 566 -2.87 5.07 -18.31
C ASP A 566 -1.51 4.66 -18.85
N PRO A 567 -1.17 3.36 -18.76
CA PRO A 567 0.14 2.89 -19.16
C PRO A 567 0.30 3.04 -20.67
N ASP A 568 1.54 3.10 -21.12
CA ASP A 568 1.83 3.00 -22.54
C ASP A 568 1.63 1.56 -23.01
N VAL A 569 0.92 1.37 -24.13
CA VAL A 569 0.61 0.06 -24.70
C VAL A 569 1.36 -0.12 -26.02
N LEU A 570 2.48 -0.83 -25.97
CA LEU A 570 3.39 -1.12 -27.07
C LEU A 570 2.99 -2.36 -27.89
N TYR A 571 1.69 -2.53 -28.15
CA TYR A 571 1.18 -3.59 -29.00
C TYR A 571 1.05 -3.08 -30.44
N THR A 572 1.86 -3.61 -31.37
CA THR A 572 1.85 -3.19 -32.79
C THR A 572 0.67 -3.80 -33.56
N SER A 573 0.27 -3.16 -34.66
CA SER A 573 -0.82 -3.61 -35.53
C SER A 573 -0.52 -4.93 -36.26
N LYS A 574 0.76 -5.30 -36.37
CA LYS A 574 1.22 -6.55 -36.98
C LYS A 574 2.37 -7.17 -36.19
N ILE A 575 2.45 -8.49 -36.21
CA ILE A 575 3.62 -9.25 -35.81
C ILE A 575 3.90 -10.35 -36.85
N TYR A 576 5.16 -10.52 -37.22
CA TYR A 576 5.60 -11.56 -38.14
C TYR A 576 6.21 -12.72 -37.35
N ALA A 577 5.74 -13.93 -37.62
CA ALA A 577 6.11 -15.14 -36.91
C ALA A 577 6.75 -16.16 -37.86
N TRP A 578 7.88 -16.74 -37.45
CA TRP A 578 8.58 -17.74 -38.26
C TRP A 578 7.85 -19.10 -38.18
N PRO A 579 7.44 -19.71 -39.31
CA PRO A 579 6.73 -20.98 -39.31
C PRO A 579 7.52 -22.09 -38.61
N GLY A 580 6.84 -22.87 -37.76
CA GLY A 580 7.43 -23.98 -37.01
C GLY A 580 8.21 -23.60 -35.75
N ALA A 581 8.47 -22.32 -35.52
CA ALA A 581 9.12 -21.85 -34.29
C ALA A 581 8.09 -21.48 -33.21
N GLN A 582 8.57 -21.24 -31.99
CA GLN A 582 7.79 -20.61 -30.92
C GLN A 582 7.84 -19.08 -31.05
N LEU A 583 6.69 -18.43 -30.90
CA LEU A 583 6.52 -16.99 -30.75
C LEU A 583 6.00 -16.68 -29.33
N CYS A 584 6.63 -15.71 -28.66
CA CYS A 584 6.19 -15.20 -27.38
C CYS A 584 5.96 -13.68 -27.46
N VAL A 585 4.95 -13.21 -26.73
CA VAL A 585 4.65 -11.79 -26.48
C VAL A 585 4.56 -11.60 -24.97
N TRP A 586 5.53 -10.87 -24.39
CA TRP A 586 5.64 -10.73 -22.93
C TRP A 586 4.87 -9.53 -22.40
N ASN A 587 4.11 -9.72 -21.32
CA ASN A 587 3.27 -8.68 -20.72
C ASN A 587 4.08 -7.42 -20.35
N LYS A 588 5.28 -7.59 -19.77
CA LYS A 588 6.19 -6.50 -19.38
C LYS A 588 6.69 -5.65 -20.56
N ASN A 589 6.62 -6.21 -21.77
CA ASN A 589 7.09 -5.54 -22.99
C ASN A 589 5.95 -4.84 -23.72
N VAL A 590 4.72 -5.32 -23.50
CA VAL A 590 3.49 -4.78 -24.08
C VAL A 590 2.98 -3.59 -23.27
N VAL A 591 2.88 -3.71 -21.95
CA VAL A 591 2.38 -2.64 -21.08
C VAL A 591 3.56 -2.06 -20.31
N VAL A 592 3.74 -0.74 -20.44
CA VAL A 592 4.76 0.03 -19.73
C VAL A 592 4.04 1.02 -18.81
N PRO A 593 3.97 0.72 -17.50
CA PRO A 593 3.41 1.61 -16.49
C PRO A 593 4.16 2.93 -16.44
N LYS A 594 3.49 3.96 -15.94
CA LYS A 594 4.13 5.24 -15.67
C LYS A 594 5.16 5.12 -14.56
N PHE A 595 6.02 6.13 -14.47
CA PHE A 595 7.08 6.16 -13.46
C PHE A 595 6.48 6.05 -12.05
N GLY A 596 7.01 5.14 -11.23
CA GLY A 596 6.46 4.82 -9.90
C GLY A 596 5.29 3.81 -9.88
N ASP A 597 4.74 3.43 -11.03
CA ASP A 597 3.71 2.39 -11.16
C ASP A 597 4.31 1.02 -11.53
N ARG A 598 3.54 -0.07 -11.40
CA ARG A 598 4.00 -1.46 -11.57
C ARG A 598 3.16 -2.25 -12.56
N ASN A 599 3.79 -3.22 -13.22
CA ASN A 599 3.12 -4.10 -14.18
C ASN A 599 1.99 -4.91 -13.52
N ASP A 600 2.15 -5.27 -12.24
CA ASP A 600 1.20 -6.09 -11.47
C ASP A 600 -0.14 -5.37 -11.24
N ASN A 601 -0.21 -4.05 -11.47
CA ASN A 601 -1.44 -3.27 -11.39
C ASN A 601 -2.34 -3.45 -12.63
N TYR A 602 -1.84 -4.13 -13.67
CA TYR A 602 -2.55 -4.33 -14.93
C TYR A 602 -2.74 -5.80 -15.26
N VAL A 603 -3.93 -6.13 -15.76
CA VAL A 603 -4.26 -7.44 -16.30
C VAL A 603 -4.34 -7.33 -17.82
N LEU A 604 -3.59 -8.17 -18.53
CA LEU A 604 -3.65 -8.27 -19.99
C LEU A 604 -4.48 -9.49 -20.35
N ASN A 605 -5.43 -9.33 -21.26
CA ASN A 605 -6.24 -10.41 -21.81
C ASN A 605 -6.09 -10.43 -23.32
N PHE A 606 -5.53 -11.51 -23.85
CA PHE A 606 -5.36 -11.75 -25.29
C PHE A 606 -6.51 -12.60 -25.79
N ASP A 607 -7.31 -12.03 -26.69
CA ASP A 607 -8.47 -12.66 -27.29
C ASP A 607 -8.23 -12.93 -28.78
N GLY A 608 -8.55 -14.13 -29.23
CA GLY A 608 -8.39 -14.53 -30.63
C GLY A 608 -8.20 -16.04 -30.79
N PRO A 609 -8.12 -16.53 -32.05
CA PRO A 609 -8.20 -17.96 -32.35
C PRO A 609 -6.87 -18.70 -32.17
N LEU A 610 -5.78 -18.02 -31.77
CA LEU A 610 -4.42 -18.58 -31.76
C LEU A 610 -3.74 -18.49 -30.39
N GLY A 611 -2.85 -19.45 -30.17
CA GLY A 611 -1.91 -19.45 -29.06
C GLY A 611 -2.54 -19.74 -27.70
N LYS A 612 -1.75 -19.50 -26.66
CA LYS A 612 -2.08 -19.75 -25.26
C LYS A 612 -1.63 -18.56 -24.43
N GLN A 613 -2.54 -18.01 -23.64
CA GLN A 613 -2.18 -17.02 -22.63
C GLN A 613 -1.62 -17.71 -21.38
N THR A 614 -0.55 -17.14 -20.85
CA THR A 614 0.14 -17.56 -19.61
C THR A 614 0.25 -16.36 -18.67
N ALA A 615 0.68 -16.59 -17.43
CA ALA A 615 0.88 -15.51 -16.45
C ALA A 615 1.88 -14.44 -16.93
N ARG A 616 2.89 -14.82 -17.73
CA ARG A 616 3.95 -13.91 -18.19
C ARG A 616 3.66 -13.26 -19.55
N GLY A 617 2.71 -13.80 -20.32
CA GLY A 617 2.49 -13.37 -21.70
C GLY A 617 1.67 -14.34 -22.54
N TRP A 618 1.60 -14.09 -23.84
CA TRP A 618 0.98 -14.96 -24.82
C TRP A 618 2.02 -15.74 -25.61
N VAL A 619 1.76 -17.02 -25.88
CA VAL A 619 2.68 -17.93 -26.57
C VAL A 619 1.95 -18.66 -27.70
N LEU A 620 2.55 -18.71 -28.88
CA LEU A 620 2.13 -19.53 -30.01
C LEU A 620 3.24 -20.52 -30.35
N ASP A 621 2.95 -21.82 -30.15
CA ASP A 621 3.94 -22.89 -30.30
C ASP A 621 3.30 -24.22 -30.77
N PRO A 622 3.73 -24.79 -31.92
CA PRO A 622 4.52 -24.12 -32.94
C PRO A 622 3.69 -23.05 -33.65
N VAL A 623 4.33 -22.10 -34.33
CA VAL A 623 3.67 -21.17 -35.26
C VAL A 623 3.24 -21.91 -36.53
N PRO A 624 1.94 -22.02 -36.86
CA PRO A 624 1.50 -22.54 -38.16
C PRO A 624 2.08 -21.75 -39.35
N ALA A 625 2.20 -22.39 -40.52
CA ALA A 625 2.57 -21.71 -41.76
C ALA A 625 1.36 -20.98 -42.37
N GLY A 626 1.59 -19.82 -43.01
CA GLY A 626 0.56 -19.10 -43.77
C GLY A 626 -0.55 -18.45 -42.92
N ILE A 627 -0.26 -18.07 -41.68
CA ILE A 627 -1.25 -17.44 -40.78
C ILE A 627 -1.50 -16.00 -41.22
N ASN A 628 -2.78 -15.61 -41.13
CA ASN A 628 -3.23 -14.22 -41.15
C ASN A 628 -4.45 -14.13 -40.22
N GLN A 629 -4.21 -13.88 -38.93
CA GLN A 629 -5.24 -13.91 -37.89
C GLN A 629 -5.11 -12.71 -36.97
N ASN A 630 -6.24 -12.07 -36.69
CA ASN A 630 -6.29 -10.98 -35.74
C ASN A 630 -6.40 -11.50 -34.31
N MET A 631 -5.57 -10.94 -33.44
CA MET A 631 -5.62 -11.05 -31.98
C MET A 631 -5.98 -9.68 -31.41
N THR A 632 -6.83 -9.62 -30.40
CA THR A 632 -7.15 -8.39 -29.67
C THR A 632 -6.58 -8.48 -28.27
N LEU A 633 -5.81 -7.47 -27.86
CA LEU A 633 -5.36 -7.27 -26.50
C LEU A 633 -6.34 -6.34 -25.79
N PHE A 634 -6.80 -6.74 -24.60
CA PHE A 634 -7.45 -5.88 -23.63
C PHE A 634 -6.49 -5.64 -22.46
N VAL A 635 -6.26 -4.37 -22.12
CA VAL A 635 -5.50 -3.95 -20.94
C VAL A 635 -6.50 -3.47 -19.91
N MET A 636 -6.43 -4.07 -18.73
CA MET A 636 -7.39 -3.84 -17.66
C MET A 636 -6.69 -3.34 -16.39
N ARG A 637 -7.32 -2.39 -15.70
CA ARG A 637 -6.96 -1.99 -14.33
C ARG A 637 -8.09 -2.47 -13.42
N GLY A 638 -7.82 -3.50 -12.62
CA GLY A 638 -8.88 -4.25 -11.96
C GLY A 638 -9.81 -4.91 -12.99
N ARG A 639 -11.10 -4.54 -13.00
CA ARG A 639 -12.10 -5.05 -13.97
C ARG A 639 -12.38 -4.09 -15.12
N GLU A 640 -11.84 -2.88 -15.09
CA GLU A 640 -12.06 -1.89 -16.14
C GLU A 640 -11.08 -2.11 -17.28
N ILE A 641 -11.60 -2.20 -18.52
CA ILE A 641 -10.77 -2.11 -19.73
C ILE A 641 -10.40 -0.64 -19.93
N ILE A 642 -9.12 -0.34 -19.78
CA ILE A 642 -8.54 1.01 -19.96
C ILE A 642 -7.94 1.21 -21.35
N ALA A 643 -7.54 0.13 -22.02
CA ALA A 643 -7.11 0.16 -23.41
C ALA A 643 -7.43 -1.17 -24.11
N ASN A 644 -7.61 -1.11 -25.43
CA ASN A 644 -7.61 -2.29 -26.28
C ASN A 644 -6.83 -2.00 -27.57
N ARG A 645 -6.20 -3.04 -28.14
CA ARG A 645 -5.41 -2.97 -29.39
C ARG A 645 -5.56 -4.27 -30.16
N SER A 646 -5.69 -4.18 -31.49
CA SER A 646 -5.69 -5.37 -32.35
C SER A 646 -4.34 -5.51 -33.05
N GLN A 647 -3.87 -6.74 -33.18
CA GLN A 647 -2.66 -7.12 -33.88
C GLN A 647 -2.96 -8.26 -34.84
N ASN A 648 -2.52 -8.12 -36.08
CA ASN A 648 -2.55 -9.20 -37.05
C ASN A 648 -1.28 -10.05 -36.92
N VAL A 649 -1.45 -11.32 -36.55
CA VAL A 649 -0.39 -12.31 -36.46
C VAL A 649 -0.22 -12.94 -37.83
N LEU A 650 0.97 -12.76 -38.41
CA LEU A 650 1.30 -13.15 -39.78
C LEU A 650 2.42 -14.18 -39.80
N SER A 651 2.32 -15.22 -40.62
CA SER A 651 3.44 -16.12 -40.92
C SER A 651 3.50 -16.46 -42.40
N GLY A 652 4.71 -16.64 -42.94
CA GLY A 652 4.90 -17.06 -44.32
C GLY A 652 4.50 -18.51 -44.55
N GLY A 653 4.23 -18.89 -45.79
CA GLY A 653 4.14 -20.31 -46.16
C GLY A 653 5.53 -20.95 -46.12
N THR A 654 5.63 -22.26 -45.83
CA THR A 654 6.92 -22.98 -45.78
C THR A 654 7.74 -22.83 -47.06
N ASN A 655 7.06 -22.72 -48.22
CA ASN A 655 7.69 -22.60 -49.53
C ASN A 655 7.85 -21.14 -50.02
N ASN A 656 7.51 -20.14 -49.23
CA ASN A 656 7.71 -18.73 -49.61
C ASN A 656 9.20 -18.46 -49.88
N GLY A 657 9.50 -17.68 -50.92
CA GLY A 657 10.88 -17.40 -51.35
C GLY A 657 11.64 -18.57 -51.96
N ASN A 658 10.97 -19.64 -52.38
CA ASN A 658 11.65 -20.75 -53.06
C ASN A 658 12.43 -20.27 -54.29
N GLY A 659 13.73 -20.54 -54.32
CA GLY A 659 14.63 -20.12 -55.40
C GLY A 659 15.03 -18.65 -55.35
N VAL A 660 14.60 -17.89 -54.35
CA VAL A 660 14.98 -16.49 -54.14
C VAL A 660 16.23 -16.43 -53.25
N THR A 661 17.21 -15.62 -53.65
CA THR A 661 18.28 -15.16 -52.74
C THR A 661 18.02 -13.70 -52.41
N LEU A 662 17.69 -13.43 -51.15
CA LEU A 662 17.31 -12.11 -50.66
C LEU A 662 18.54 -11.33 -50.18
N ASP A 663 18.78 -10.15 -50.75
CA ASP A 663 19.76 -9.22 -50.18
C ASP A 663 19.23 -8.57 -48.91
N TYR A 664 20.08 -8.52 -47.89
CA TYR A 664 19.75 -7.93 -46.60
C TYR A 664 20.95 -7.13 -46.06
N LEU A 665 20.71 -5.88 -45.68
CA LEU A 665 21.66 -5.00 -44.99
C LEU A 665 21.12 -4.64 -43.60
N LEU A 666 21.93 -4.90 -42.56
CA LEU A 666 21.67 -4.48 -41.19
C LEU A 666 22.45 -3.22 -40.85
N ILE A 667 21.75 -2.13 -40.54
CA ILE A 667 22.31 -0.90 -39.96
C ILE A 667 21.94 -0.91 -38.48
N SER A 668 22.93 -1.00 -37.59
CA SER A 668 22.66 -1.30 -36.18
C SER A 668 23.69 -0.76 -35.20
N ASP A 669 23.31 -0.74 -33.92
CA ASP A 669 24.22 -0.49 -32.81
C ASP A 669 24.97 -1.77 -32.36
N SER A 670 25.44 -1.80 -31.10
CA SER A 670 26.15 -2.92 -30.47
C SER A 670 25.37 -4.23 -30.45
N THR A 671 24.03 -4.20 -30.57
CA THR A 671 23.19 -5.40 -30.61
C THR A 671 23.31 -6.16 -31.95
N GLY A 672 23.65 -5.47 -33.04
CA GLY A 672 23.87 -6.08 -34.36
C GLY A 672 25.31 -6.50 -34.65
N THR A 673 26.26 -6.16 -33.78
CA THR A 673 27.71 -6.39 -34.02
C THR A 673 28.07 -7.87 -34.18
N ASN A 674 29.16 -8.12 -34.90
CA ASN A 674 29.67 -9.45 -35.22
C ASN A 674 28.58 -10.32 -35.89
N THR A 675 28.25 -11.46 -35.28
CA THR A 675 27.26 -12.43 -35.77
C THR A 675 25.98 -12.46 -34.93
N LYS A 676 25.79 -11.52 -33.97
CA LYS A 676 24.70 -11.59 -32.99
C LYS A 676 23.31 -11.74 -33.63
N ILE A 677 23.00 -10.94 -34.66
CA ILE A 677 21.73 -11.03 -35.40
C ILE A 677 21.89 -11.82 -36.70
N ASN A 678 22.91 -11.52 -37.50
CA ASN A 678 23.09 -12.15 -38.81
C ASN A 678 23.41 -13.64 -38.73
N GLY A 679 24.11 -14.11 -37.69
CA GLY A 679 24.42 -15.52 -37.47
C GLY A 679 23.14 -16.36 -37.38
N PRO A 680 22.27 -16.10 -36.39
CA PRO A 680 21.00 -16.81 -36.28
C PRO A 680 20.09 -16.71 -37.50
N ILE A 681 20.06 -15.57 -38.22
CA ILE A 681 19.31 -15.47 -39.49
C ILE A 681 19.84 -16.48 -40.51
N MET A 682 21.15 -16.50 -40.72
CA MET A 682 21.78 -17.30 -41.77
C MET A 682 21.86 -18.79 -41.41
N ASP A 683 22.30 -19.09 -40.19
CA ASP A 683 22.69 -20.43 -39.77
C ASP A 683 21.50 -21.22 -39.22
N ASP A 684 20.68 -20.59 -38.37
CA ASP A 684 19.58 -21.29 -37.68
C ASP A 684 18.28 -21.32 -38.51
N LEU A 685 18.05 -20.29 -39.35
CA LEU A 685 16.77 -20.11 -40.05
C LEU A 685 16.87 -20.37 -41.55
N PHE A 686 17.78 -19.70 -42.27
CA PHE A 686 17.84 -19.77 -43.75
C PHE A 686 18.81 -20.81 -44.32
N SER A 687 19.61 -21.48 -43.48
CA SER A 687 20.55 -22.52 -43.93
C SER A 687 19.82 -23.67 -44.64
N ALA A 688 18.74 -24.16 -44.06
CA ALA A 688 17.89 -25.23 -44.58
C ALA A 688 16.62 -24.75 -45.31
N ASP A 689 16.31 -23.46 -45.27
CA ASP A 689 15.10 -22.91 -45.92
C ASP A 689 15.23 -22.86 -47.45
N VAL A 690 14.09 -22.87 -48.16
CA VAL A 690 14.04 -22.77 -49.63
C VAL A 690 14.40 -21.38 -50.16
N MET A 691 14.27 -20.35 -49.32
CA MET A 691 14.81 -19.02 -49.56
C MET A 691 16.22 -18.94 -49.00
N LYS A 692 17.13 -18.27 -49.71
CA LYS A 692 18.48 -17.96 -49.23
C LYS A 692 18.59 -16.46 -48.93
N VAL A 693 19.52 -16.10 -48.05
CA VAL A 693 19.80 -14.70 -47.69
C VAL A 693 21.26 -14.40 -48.00
N ARG A 694 21.53 -13.20 -48.50
CA ARG A 694 22.87 -12.65 -48.67
C ARG A 694 23.01 -11.38 -47.83
N CYS A 695 23.88 -11.46 -46.82
CA CYS A 695 24.23 -10.31 -45.99
C CYS A 695 25.11 -9.32 -46.78
N VAL A 696 24.64 -8.07 -46.90
CA VAL A 696 25.36 -6.95 -47.51
C VAL A 696 25.90 -6.05 -46.39
N GLY A 697 27.15 -5.59 -46.52
CA GLY A 697 27.83 -4.80 -45.49
C GLY A 697 29.34 -4.83 -45.62
N THR A 698 30.03 -3.89 -44.99
CA THR A 698 31.50 -3.85 -44.94
C THR A 698 32.06 -4.42 -43.63
N GLN A 699 31.28 -4.37 -42.55
CA GLN A 699 31.69 -4.75 -41.20
C GLN A 699 31.30 -6.19 -40.84
N GLY A 700 31.98 -6.77 -39.85
CA GLY A 700 31.74 -8.13 -39.37
C GLY A 700 32.47 -9.23 -40.18
N PRO A 701 32.32 -10.50 -39.78
CA PRO A 701 32.95 -11.65 -40.45
C PRO A 701 32.44 -11.88 -41.87
N THR A 702 33.26 -12.52 -42.70
CA THR A 702 32.86 -12.97 -44.05
C THR A 702 31.60 -13.84 -43.99
N GLY A 703 30.62 -13.58 -44.85
CA GLY A 703 29.32 -14.28 -44.88
C GLY A 703 28.24 -13.66 -43.99
N TYR A 704 28.62 -12.88 -42.97
CA TYR A 704 27.70 -12.28 -41.99
C TYR A 704 27.76 -10.75 -41.99
N LYS A 705 28.19 -10.15 -43.11
CA LYS A 705 28.49 -8.73 -43.21
C LYS A 705 27.31 -7.83 -42.84
N ASN A 706 27.59 -6.72 -42.17
CA ASN A 706 26.61 -5.71 -41.76
C ASN A 706 27.26 -4.33 -41.64
N GLU A 707 26.50 -3.36 -41.17
CA GLU A 707 26.94 -2.02 -40.77
C GLU A 707 26.56 -1.76 -39.31
N ALA A 708 26.95 -2.68 -38.42
CA ALA A 708 26.69 -2.54 -36.99
C ALA A 708 27.89 -1.92 -36.26
N ILE A 709 27.65 -0.84 -35.52
CA ILE A 709 28.69 -0.07 -34.82
C ILE A 709 28.35 -0.02 -33.32
N SER A 710 29.28 -0.44 -32.46
CA SER A 710 29.07 -0.37 -31.01
C SER A 710 28.89 1.08 -30.53
N GLY A 711 27.89 1.31 -29.67
CA GLY A 711 27.56 2.65 -29.16
C GLY A 711 26.91 3.59 -30.18
N ALA A 712 26.58 3.09 -31.38
CA ALA A 712 26.02 3.93 -32.43
C ALA A 712 24.64 4.47 -32.06
N ARG A 713 24.44 5.72 -32.48
CA ARG A 713 23.19 6.48 -32.41
C ARG A 713 22.62 6.64 -33.81
N VAL A 714 21.42 7.18 -33.94
CA VAL A 714 20.88 7.57 -35.25
C VAL A 714 21.83 8.54 -35.96
N ASP A 715 22.36 9.50 -35.20
CA ASP A 715 23.30 10.49 -35.71
C ASP A 715 24.62 9.89 -36.19
N THR A 716 25.03 8.72 -35.69
CA THR A 716 26.24 8.02 -36.16
C THR A 716 26.14 7.69 -37.65
N PHE A 717 24.99 7.21 -38.09
CA PHE A 717 24.77 6.81 -39.48
C PHE A 717 24.24 7.96 -40.34
N TYR A 718 23.59 8.95 -39.73
CA TYR A 718 23.16 10.15 -40.46
C TYR A 718 24.33 11.12 -40.73
N GLY A 719 25.18 11.36 -39.73
CA GLY A 719 26.32 12.27 -39.76
C GLY A 719 27.65 11.57 -40.08
N PRO A 720 28.80 12.18 -39.78
CA PRO A 720 30.11 11.67 -40.20
C PRO A 720 30.61 10.40 -39.47
N GLY A 721 29.90 9.92 -38.45
CA GLY A 721 30.29 8.75 -37.65
C GLY A 721 30.38 9.07 -36.14
N LEU A 722 30.92 8.12 -35.36
CA LEU A 722 31.17 8.34 -33.92
C LEU A 722 32.52 9.04 -33.74
N PRO A 723 32.60 10.18 -33.04
CA PRO A 723 33.87 10.87 -32.75
C PRO A 723 34.66 10.19 -31.60
N LEU A 724 34.55 8.87 -31.44
CA LEU A 724 35.14 8.11 -30.34
C LEU A 724 36.47 7.49 -30.74
N TYR A 725 37.53 7.85 -30.03
CA TYR A 725 38.88 7.32 -30.21
C TYR A 725 39.11 6.19 -29.19
N LYS A 726 39.42 4.98 -29.66
CA LYS A 726 39.73 3.86 -28.75
C LYS A 726 41.20 3.91 -28.36
N ILE A 727 41.44 4.12 -27.08
CA ILE A 727 42.76 4.10 -26.46
C ILE A 727 43.09 2.66 -26.06
N ASN A 728 44.05 2.03 -26.75
CA ASN A 728 44.43 0.65 -26.47
C ASN A 728 45.47 0.58 -25.35
N ILE A 729 45.18 -0.25 -24.36
CA ILE A 729 45.95 -0.41 -23.12
C ILE A 729 46.56 -1.81 -23.08
N THR A 730 47.86 -1.85 -23.26
CA THR A 730 48.68 -3.08 -23.25
C THR A 730 49.39 -3.32 -21.92
N VAL A 731 49.50 -2.29 -21.08
CA VAL A 731 50.05 -2.38 -19.71
C VAL A 731 48.89 -2.21 -18.72
N PRO A 732 48.69 -3.13 -17.76
CA PRO A 732 47.59 -3.05 -16.81
C PRO A 732 47.54 -1.71 -16.06
N LEU A 733 46.38 -1.05 -16.07
CA LEU A 733 46.13 0.12 -15.23
C LEU A 733 45.97 -0.26 -13.76
N SER A 734 46.39 0.61 -12.85
CA SER A 734 46.21 0.41 -11.40
C SER A 734 44.76 0.69 -10.99
N VAL A 735 44.16 1.74 -11.56
CA VAL A 735 42.75 2.08 -11.44
C VAL A 735 42.20 2.36 -12.84
N ALA A 736 41.22 1.56 -13.26
CA ALA A 736 40.53 1.79 -14.53
C ALA A 736 39.86 3.17 -14.55
N PRO A 737 39.92 3.92 -15.66
CA PRO A 737 39.17 5.16 -15.80
C PRO A 737 37.67 4.88 -15.67
N GLY A 738 36.93 5.78 -15.01
CA GLY A 738 35.45 5.70 -14.97
C GLY A 738 34.83 6.42 -16.18
N ILE A 739 33.66 5.98 -16.64
CA ILE A 739 32.86 6.73 -17.62
C ILE A 739 32.60 8.15 -17.09
N GLY A 740 32.77 9.15 -17.95
CA GLY A 740 32.69 10.58 -17.62
C GLY A 740 33.96 11.18 -17.02
N SER A 741 35.02 10.38 -16.81
CA SER A 741 36.32 10.91 -16.37
C SER A 741 36.96 11.71 -17.49
N VAL A 742 37.61 12.83 -17.16
CA VAL A 742 38.22 13.71 -18.14
C VAL A 742 39.73 13.55 -18.10
N TYR A 743 40.33 13.35 -19.27
CA TYR A 743 41.77 13.31 -19.45
C TYR A 743 42.22 14.36 -20.46
N SER A 744 43.47 14.79 -20.37
CA SER A 744 44.10 15.72 -21.30
C SER A 744 45.35 15.15 -21.96
N GLN A 745 45.61 15.64 -23.17
CA GLN A 745 46.89 15.48 -23.85
C GLN A 745 47.33 16.86 -24.36
N GLY A 746 48.21 17.52 -23.62
CA GLY A 746 48.53 18.93 -23.88
C GLY A 746 47.31 19.82 -23.65
N ALA A 747 46.94 20.63 -24.66
CA ALA A 747 45.78 21.51 -24.61
C ALA A 747 44.45 20.82 -24.98
N ASN A 748 44.49 19.59 -25.48
CA ASN A 748 43.30 18.83 -25.87
C ASN A 748 42.72 18.12 -24.66
N THR A 749 41.38 18.09 -24.56
CA THR A 749 40.67 17.40 -23.47
C THR A 749 39.67 16.40 -24.02
N TYR A 750 39.52 15.30 -23.29
CA TYR A 750 38.75 14.14 -23.70
C TYR A 750 37.91 13.60 -22.55
N SER A 751 36.67 13.18 -22.85
CA SER A 751 35.79 12.49 -21.90
C SER A 751 35.84 11.00 -22.16
N VAL A 752 35.96 10.18 -21.12
CA VAL A 752 35.86 8.72 -21.24
C VAL A 752 34.39 8.33 -21.44
N ASP A 753 34.09 7.66 -22.53
CA ASP A 753 32.71 7.25 -22.90
C ASP A 753 32.47 5.74 -22.79
N GLU A 754 33.53 4.93 -22.89
CA GLU A 754 33.44 3.46 -22.82
C GLU A 754 34.67 2.93 -22.12
N VAL A 755 34.51 1.90 -21.28
CA VAL A 755 35.62 1.21 -20.62
C VAL A 755 35.45 -0.27 -20.89
N ASN A 756 36.39 -0.85 -21.64
CA ASN A 756 36.43 -2.27 -21.98
C ASN A 756 37.79 -2.85 -21.57
N LEU A 757 38.01 -2.91 -20.26
CA LEU A 757 39.24 -3.39 -19.65
C LEU A 757 38.95 -4.68 -18.86
N THR A 758 39.76 -5.70 -19.08
CA THR A 758 39.80 -6.91 -18.26
C THR A 758 41.15 -6.95 -17.54
N ASN A 759 41.15 -6.98 -16.21
CA ASN A 759 42.36 -6.92 -15.37
C ASN A 759 43.30 -5.75 -15.74
N GLY A 760 42.73 -4.58 -16.03
CA GLY A 760 43.49 -3.36 -16.36
C GLY A 760 44.02 -3.27 -17.79
N THR A 761 43.79 -4.28 -18.64
CA THR A 761 44.21 -4.31 -20.06
C THR A 761 43.01 -4.38 -21.01
N GLY A 762 43.15 -3.88 -22.24
CA GLY A 762 42.04 -3.82 -23.20
C GLY A 762 41.98 -2.47 -23.89
N TYR A 763 40.81 -1.83 -23.94
CA TYR A 763 40.69 -0.44 -24.41
C TYR A 763 39.68 0.35 -23.59
N PHE A 764 39.77 1.68 -23.65
CA PHE A 764 38.67 2.57 -23.32
C PHE A 764 38.52 3.61 -24.43
N SER A 765 37.31 4.11 -24.64
CA SER A 765 37.01 5.08 -25.70
C SER A 765 36.90 6.48 -25.12
N VAL A 766 37.39 7.47 -25.87
CA VAL A 766 37.24 8.88 -25.50
C VAL A 766 36.60 9.70 -26.61
N SER A 767 35.70 10.61 -26.25
CA SER A 767 35.25 11.71 -27.12
C SER A 767 36.10 12.95 -26.91
N ILE A 768 36.22 13.77 -27.95
CA ILE A 768 36.85 15.08 -27.86
C ILE A 768 35.90 16.03 -27.13
N ILE A 769 36.35 16.60 -26.02
CA ILE A 769 35.71 17.76 -25.38
C ILE A 769 36.22 19.05 -26.04
N SER A 770 37.53 19.15 -26.25
CA SER A 770 38.14 20.31 -26.92
C SER A 770 39.43 19.94 -27.66
N GLY A 771 39.65 20.58 -28.81
CA GLY A 771 40.87 20.45 -29.59
C GLY A 771 40.83 19.31 -30.61
N SER A 772 41.97 18.65 -30.85
CA SER A 772 42.10 17.53 -31.80
C SER A 772 42.03 16.17 -31.10
N GLY A 773 41.79 15.11 -31.88
CA GLY A 773 41.84 13.73 -31.40
C GLY A 773 43.17 13.36 -30.73
N PRO A 774 43.20 12.34 -29.87
CA PRO A 774 44.43 11.83 -29.25
C PRO A 774 45.43 11.41 -30.33
N THR A 775 46.73 11.63 -30.08
CA THR A 775 47.78 11.11 -30.95
C THR A 775 47.78 9.59 -30.94
N ASN A 776 48.33 8.93 -31.97
CA ASN A 776 48.31 7.46 -32.03
C ASN A 776 49.01 6.78 -30.84
N THR A 777 49.98 7.44 -30.21
CA THR A 777 50.66 6.98 -28.98
C THR A 777 50.79 8.15 -28.01
N GLY A 778 50.89 7.90 -26.70
CA GLY A 778 51.21 8.95 -25.74
C GLY A 778 50.76 8.68 -24.32
N THR A 779 50.65 9.77 -23.55
CA THR A 779 50.17 9.76 -22.16
C THR A 779 48.95 10.67 -22.04
N LEU A 780 47.87 10.14 -21.45
CA LEU A 780 46.70 10.90 -21.03
C LEU A 780 46.85 11.27 -19.55
N ASN A 781 46.69 12.55 -19.20
CA ASN A 781 46.76 13.02 -17.82
C ASN A 781 45.35 13.29 -17.29
N LYS A 782 45.02 12.77 -16.11
CA LYS A 782 43.67 12.92 -15.55
C LYS A 782 43.42 14.36 -15.12
N VAL A 783 42.30 14.92 -15.58
CA VAL A 783 41.79 16.24 -15.20
C VAL A 783 40.74 16.10 -14.09
N SER A 784 39.80 15.15 -14.24
CA SER A 784 38.75 14.87 -13.24
C SER A 784 38.22 13.43 -13.36
N GLY A 785 37.55 12.93 -12.32
CA GLY A 785 36.92 11.61 -12.30
C GLY A 785 37.81 10.47 -11.76
N LEU A 786 37.37 9.23 -12.03
CA LEU A 786 38.01 7.99 -11.60
C LEU A 786 39.12 7.54 -12.58
N GLY A 787 40.12 6.82 -12.08
CA GLY A 787 41.24 6.27 -12.86
C GLY A 787 42.61 6.78 -12.47
N ASP A 788 43.66 6.22 -13.07
CA ASP A 788 45.07 6.59 -12.84
C ASP A 788 45.34 8.06 -13.16
N SER A 789 46.30 8.68 -12.47
CA SER A 789 46.68 10.09 -12.71
C SER A 789 47.30 10.31 -14.09
N ALA A 790 47.96 9.27 -14.63
CA ALA A 790 48.53 9.26 -15.96
C ALA A 790 48.35 7.87 -16.58
N ILE A 791 47.87 7.82 -17.82
CA ILE A 791 47.64 6.59 -18.58
C ILE A 791 48.53 6.61 -19.82
N ASN A 792 49.49 5.69 -19.88
CA ASN A 792 50.31 5.47 -21.06
C ASN A 792 49.62 4.48 -22.01
N TYR A 793 49.59 4.80 -23.29
CA TYR A 793 48.94 3.96 -24.31
C TYR A 793 49.79 3.89 -25.59
N SER A 794 49.69 2.75 -26.27
CA SER A 794 50.59 2.38 -27.38
C SER A 794 49.93 2.38 -28.76
N SER A 795 48.62 2.57 -28.84
CA SER A 795 47.91 2.76 -30.11
C SER A 795 46.54 3.40 -29.87
N VAL A 796 46.05 4.13 -30.86
CA VAL A 796 44.68 4.63 -30.91
C VAL A 796 44.00 4.07 -32.15
N THR A 797 42.80 3.53 -31.99
CA THR A 797 41.92 3.23 -33.13
C THR A 797 41.04 4.45 -33.38
N GLN A 798 41.10 4.96 -34.61
CA GLN A 798 40.40 6.17 -35.05
C GLN A 798 38.86 6.04 -34.97
N PRO A 799 38.14 7.19 -34.99
CA PRO A 799 36.69 7.22 -35.02
C PRO A 799 36.12 6.29 -36.09
N VAL A 800 35.01 5.65 -35.76
CA VAL A 800 34.34 4.75 -36.68
C VAL A 800 33.80 5.58 -37.86
N ILE A 801 34.39 5.36 -39.03
CA ILE A 801 34.01 6.03 -40.28
C ILE A 801 32.62 5.54 -40.69
N ASN A 802 31.68 6.46 -40.84
CA ASN A 802 30.37 6.14 -41.41
C ASN A 802 30.45 6.11 -42.95
N ASN A 803 30.43 4.91 -43.53
CA ASN A 803 30.48 4.73 -44.99
C ASN A 803 29.22 5.24 -45.72
N PHE A 804 28.13 5.55 -45.01
CA PHE A 804 26.95 6.19 -45.60
C PHE A 804 27.05 7.70 -45.68
N TYR A 805 27.99 8.32 -44.96
CA TYR A 805 28.14 9.77 -44.97
C TYR A 805 28.75 10.21 -46.31
N ASN A 806 27.95 10.89 -47.14
CA ASN A 806 28.46 11.50 -48.35
C ASN A 806 29.06 12.87 -48.02
N PRO A 807 30.39 13.06 -48.14
CA PRO A 807 31.04 14.33 -47.77
C PRO A 807 30.54 15.53 -48.57
N SER A 808 29.97 15.30 -49.76
CA SER A 808 29.45 16.37 -50.61
C SER A 808 28.08 16.88 -50.15
N THR A 809 27.21 15.99 -49.67
CA THR A 809 25.86 16.33 -49.20
C THR A 809 25.77 16.47 -47.68
N GLN A 810 26.83 16.06 -46.98
CA GLN A 810 26.99 16.10 -45.53
C GLN A 810 25.92 15.33 -44.76
N LYS A 811 25.40 14.24 -45.33
CA LYS A 811 24.40 13.37 -44.71
C LYS A 811 24.43 11.95 -45.25
N PHE A 812 23.59 11.09 -44.68
CA PHE A 812 23.37 9.73 -45.16
C PHE A 812 22.97 9.69 -46.64
N ASP A 813 23.66 8.85 -47.41
CA ASP A 813 23.41 8.61 -48.82
C ASP A 813 23.64 7.14 -49.17
N PHE A 814 22.56 6.43 -49.48
CA PHE A 814 22.60 5.01 -49.78
C PHE A 814 23.29 4.70 -51.12
N SER A 815 23.14 5.58 -52.12
CA SER A 815 23.78 5.38 -53.43
C SER A 815 25.29 5.60 -53.34
N TYR A 816 25.70 6.62 -52.57
CA TYR A 816 27.09 6.86 -52.25
C TYR A 816 27.71 5.67 -51.50
N TYR A 817 27.04 5.12 -50.49
CA TYR A 817 27.51 3.94 -49.77
C TYR A 817 27.76 2.76 -50.71
N LEU A 818 26.78 2.38 -51.52
CA LEU A 818 26.92 1.22 -52.42
C LEU A 818 28.07 1.42 -53.43
N SER A 819 28.18 2.61 -54.01
CA SER A 819 29.24 2.91 -54.99
C SER A 819 30.63 2.98 -54.37
N SER A 820 30.78 3.66 -53.22
CA SER A 820 32.08 3.83 -52.53
C SER A 820 32.61 2.54 -51.90
N THR A 821 31.72 1.62 -51.52
CA THR A 821 32.08 0.33 -50.93
C THR A 821 32.11 -0.82 -51.94
N GLY A 822 31.72 -0.57 -53.19
CA GLY A 822 31.64 -1.59 -54.24
C GLY A 822 30.53 -2.63 -54.03
N GLN A 823 29.52 -2.31 -53.21
CA GLN A 823 28.40 -3.19 -52.92
C GLN A 823 27.29 -3.08 -53.98
N THR A 824 26.56 -4.18 -54.16
CA THR A 824 25.34 -4.22 -54.99
C THR A 824 24.16 -4.61 -54.13
N PHE A 825 22.96 -4.12 -54.47
CA PHE A 825 21.75 -4.42 -53.72
C PHE A 825 20.57 -4.75 -54.65
N SER A 826 19.92 -5.90 -54.42
CA SER A 826 18.88 -6.42 -55.28
C SER A 826 17.55 -5.68 -55.14
N ASN A 827 16.72 -5.74 -56.19
CA ASN A 827 15.31 -5.41 -56.09
C ASN A 827 14.65 -6.21 -54.97
N ASN A 828 13.67 -5.60 -54.29
CA ASN A 828 12.93 -6.21 -53.19
C ASN A 828 13.78 -6.69 -51.98
N GLY A 829 15.07 -6.35 -51.92
CA GLY A 829 15.94 -6.60 -50.76
C GLY A 829 15.51 -5.80 -49.53
N TRP A 830 16.13 -6.09 -48.38
CA TRP A 830 15.78 -5.48 -47.10
C TRP A 830 16.90 -4.65 -46.49
N VAL A 831 16.59 -3.41 -46.13
CA VAL A 831 17.42 -2.63 -45.21
C VAL A 831 16.74 -2.66 -43.84
N ILE A 832 17.44 -3.12 -42.80
CA ILE A 832 16.93 -3.11 -41.42
C ILE A 832 17.63 -2.01 -40.63
N LEU A 833 16.84 -1.15 -39.99
CA LEU A 833 17.31 -0.12 -39.06
C LEU A 833 17.06 -0.62 -37.63
N ASN A 834 18.14 -0.85 -36.86
CA ASN A 834 18.10 -1.25 -35.46
C ASN A 834 18.97 -0.32 -34.60
N LEU A 835 18.43 0.88 -34.32
CA LEU A 835 19.08 1.97 -33.59
C LEU A 835 18.11 2.56 -32.54
N GLY A 836 18.63 3.40 -31.65
CA GLY A 836 17.86 4.17 -30.67
C GLY A 836 18.21 3.88 -29.20
N ILE A 837 18.87 2.76 -28.90
CA ILE A 837 19.28 2.43 -27.51
C ILE A 837 20.17 3.54 -26.96
N ASN A 838 21.25 3.86 -27.67
CA ASN A 838 22.28 4.80 -27.23
C ASN A 838 21.84 6.27 -27.32
N ASP A 839 20.82 6.58 -28.12
CA ASP A 839 20.26 7.93 -28.25
C ASP A 839 19.46 8.31 -26.99
N MET A 840 18.64 7.38 -26.51
CA MET A 840 17.75 7.60 -25.36
C MET A 840 18.44 7.35 -24.01
N PHE A 841 19.67 6.83 -24.02
CA PHE A 841 20.40 6.38 -22.83
C PHE A 841 20.66 7.47 -21.79
N SER A 842 20.71 8.74 -22.20
CA SER A 842 20.96 9.89 -21.32
C SER A 842 19.71 10.73 -21.02
N SER A 843 18.54 10.32 -21.49
CA SER A 843 17.31 11.11 -21.30
C SER A 843 16.69 10.87 -19.92
N THR A 844 16.76 11.91 -19.08
CA THR A 844 16.22 11.89 -17.71
C THR A 844 14.90 12.64 -17.56
N THR A 845 14.47 13.39 -18.59
CA THR A 845 13.19 14.10 -18.60
C THR A 845 12.39 13.78 -19.87
N LEU A 846 11.06 13.89 -19.80
CA LEU A 846 10.18 13.65 -20.96
C LEU A 846 10.39 14.69 -22.06
N GLU A 847 10.69 15.94 -21.70
CA GLU A 847 10.95 17.02 -22.66
C GLU A 847 12.22 16.76 -23.48
N ASP A 848 13.33 16.39 -22.82
CA ASP A 848 14.57 16.02 -23.51
C ASP A 848 14.36 14.76 -24.37
N ALA A 849 13.65 13.77 -23.85
CA ALA A 849 13.33 12.56 -24.59
C ALA A 849 12.53 12.87 -25.87
N ALA A 850 11.49 13.70 -25.76
CA ALA A 850 10.65 14.09 -26.89
C ALA A 850 11.44 14.88 -27.94
N ALA A 851 12.27 15.84 -27.51
CA ALA A 851 13.10 16.64 -28.41
C ALA A 851 14.09 15.77 -29.21
N LYS A 852 14.79 14.84 -28.53
CA LYS A 852 15.71 13.89 -29.18
C LYS A 852 14.98 12.99 -30.18
N VAL A 853 13.82 12.47 -29.80
CA VAL A 853 13.04 11.56 -30.63
C VAL A 853 12.56 12.22 -31.92
N GLU A 854 12.14 13.49 -31.91
CA GLU A 854 11.77 14.17 -33.16
C GLU A 854 12.96 14.36 -34.11
N VAL A 855 14.16 14.66 -33.57
CA VAL A 855 15.39 14.72 -34.37
C VAL A 855 15.71 13.35 -34.96
N MET A 856 15.57 12.28 -34.18
CA MET A 856 15.80 10.90 -34.64
C MET A 856 14.84 10.51 -35.76
N ILE A 857 13.53 10.79 -35.63
CA ILE A 857 12.54 10.49 -36.69
C ILE A 857 12.82 11.26 -37.96
N SER A 858 13.16 12.55 -37.86
CA SER A 858 13.52 13.35 -39.03
C SER A 858 14.66 12.71 -39.81
N LYS A 859 15.70 12.27 -39.10
CA LYS A 859 16.86 11.59 -39.69
C LYS A 859 16.52 10.22 -40.26
N TYR A 860 15.71 9.42 -39.57
CA TYR A 860 15.18 8.16 -40.10
C TYR A 860 14.43 8.38 -41.42
N ASN A 861 13.56 9.38 -41.47
CA ASN A 861 12.79 9.70 -42.68
C ASN A 861 13.69 10.11 -43.85
N GLU A 862 14.75 10.86 -43.60
CA GLU A 862 15.75 11.18 -44.64
C GLU A 862 16.57 9.96 -45.09
N MET A 863 16.99 9.10 -44.16
CA MET A 863 17.67 7.85 -44.49
C MET A 863 16.79 6.94 -45.35
N ILE A 864 15.53 6.78 -44.95
CA ILE A 864 14.50 6.04 -45.68
C ILE A 864 14.30 6.63 -47.09
N ALA A 865 14.15 7.95 -47.19
CA ALA A 865 14.01 8.63 -48.48
C ALA A 865 15.22 8.39 -49.39
N SER A 866 16.45 8.42 -48.85
CA SER A 866 17.68 8.12 -49.58
C SER A 866 17.70 6.68 -50.12
N ILE A 867 17.34 5.69 -49.29
CA ILE A 867 17.24 4.27 -49.70
C ILE A 867 16.19 4.11 -50.81
N LYS A 868 15.03 4.75 -50.66
CA LYS A 868 13.94 4.70 -51.64
C LYS A 868 14.26 5.42 -52.94
N ALA A 869 15.07 6.47 -52.89
CA ALA A 869 15.54 7.19 -54.07
C ALA A 869 16.49 6.33 -54.91
N TYR A 870 17.32 5.50 -54.27
CA TYR A 870 18.13 4.49 -54.99
C TYR A 870 17.24 3.44 -55.65
N ASN A 871 16.30 2.86 -54.90
CA ASN A 871 15.37 1.87 -55.42
C ASN A 871 14.09 1.79 -54.58
N SER A 872 12.97 2.20 -55.18
CA SER A 872 11.67 2.26 -54.51
C SER A 872 11.12 0.89 -54.10
N THR A 873 11.62 -0.19 -54.72
CA THR A 873 11.20 -1.57 -54.44
C THR A 873 11.83 -2.16 -53.17
N ILE A 874 12.93 -1.59 -52.68
CA ILE A 874 13.60 -2.02 -51.44
C ILE A 874 12.59 -1.96 -50.29
N ARG A 875 12.56 -3.00 -49.46
CA ARG A 875 11.77 -3.04 -48.23
C ARG A 875 12.62 -2.52 -47.08
N ILE A 876 12.02 -1.74 -46.20
CA ILE A 876 12.71 -1.19 -45.04
C ILE A 876 12.03 -1.74 -43.80
N GLY A 877 12.78 -2.46 -42.97
CA GLY A 877 12.31 -2.92 -41.67
C GLY A 877 12.88 -2.03 -40.57
N ILE A 878 12.02 -1.52 -39.70
CA ILE A 878 12.44 -0.76 -38.53
C ILE A 878 12.22 -1.66 -37.34
N LEU A 879 13.30 -2.09 -36.70
CA LEU A 879 13.22 -2.93 -35.53
C LEU A 879 12.80 -2.06 -34.35
N VAL A 880 11.66 -2.37 -33.71
CA VAL A 880 11.28 -1.68 -32.47
C VAL A 880 12.34 -2.02 -31.43
N THR A 881 12.99 -0.99 -30.90
CA THR A 881 14.08 -1.12 -29.94
C THR A 881 13.64 -1.99 -28.76
N ILE A 882 14.47 -2.94 -28.36
CA ILE A 882 14.14 -3.90 -27.30
C ILE A 882 14.11 -3.24 -25.91
N PRO A 883 13.32 -3.74 -24.96
CA PRO A 883 13.40 -3.33 -23.56
C PRO A 883 14.73 -3.75 -22.92
N PRO A 884 15.21 -3.02 -21.89
CA PRO A 884 16.41 -3.35 -21.14
C PRO A 884 16.18 -4.48 -20.11
N ALA A 885 17.28 -4.96 -19.54
CA ALA A 885 17.31 -5.78 -18.33
C ALA A 885 17.00 -4.97 -17.05
N ASP A 886 17.00 -5.64 -15.90
CA ASP A 886 16.68 -5.05 -14.59
C ASP A 886 17.77 -4.10 -14.03
N GLN A 887 17.52 -3.58 -12.83
CA GLN A 887 18.45 -2.67 -12.16
C GLN A 887 19.75 -3.36 -11.70
N ASN A 888 19.77 -4.68 -11.48
CA ASN A 888 21.01 -5.40 -11.16
C ASN A 888 21.97 -5.33 -12.35
N ALA A 889 21.43 -5.57 -13.56
CA ALA A 889 22.19 -5.50 -14.80
C ALA A 889 22.75 -4.10 -15.07
N PHE A 890 21.96 -3.07 -14.77
CA PHE A 890 22.39 -1.67 -14.87
C PHE A 890 23.45 -1.32 -13.82
N GLY A 891 23.29 -1.80 -12.58
CA GLY A 891 24.27 -1.62 -11.52
C GLY A 891 25.62 -2.25 -11.88
N GLU A 892 25.60 -3.45 -12.46
CA GLU A 892 26.82 -4.12 -12.92
C GLU A 892 27.48 -3.37 -14.09
N SER A 893 26.69 -2.95 -15.09
CA SER A 893 27.23 -2.32 -16.31
C SER A 893 27.63 -0.85 -16.11
N TYR A 894 26.96 -0.13 -15.21
CA TYR A 894 27.02 1.33 -15.13
C TYR A 894 27.10 1.88 -13.69
N SER A 895 27.25 1.01 -12.68
CA SER A 895 27.26 1.40 -11.27
C SER A 895 26.01 2.24 -10.91
N VAL A 896 26.20 3.41 -10.29
CA VAL A 896 25.10 4.35 -9.96
C VAL A 896 24.81 5.35 -11.09
N GLY A 897 25.50 5.24 -12.23
CA GLY A 897 25.42 6.21 -13.31
C GLY A 897 24.16 6.10 -14.18
N GLN A 898 23.41 4.99 -14.06
CA GLN A 898 22.20 4.75 -14.86
C GLN A 898 21.09 4.09 -14.06
N PHE A 899 19.88 4.61 -14.24
CA PHE A 899 18.66 4.09 -13.62
C PHE A 899 17.78 3.43 -14.68
N SER A 900 17.65 2.10 -14.62
CA SER A 900 16.94 1.28 -15.62
C SER A 900 15.50 1.74 -15.82
N GLU A 901 14.79 2.07 -14.74
CA GLU A 901 13.40 2.53 -14.83
C GLU A 901 13.28 3.89 -15.53
N MET A 902 14.20 4.83 -15.29
CA MET A 902 14.23 6.12 -15.97
C MET A 902 14.49 5.94 -17.48
N TYR A 903 15.49 5.13 -17.84
CA TYR A 903 15.77 4.80 -19.22
C TYR A 903 14.54 4.17 -19.91
N ARG A 904 13.92 3.17 -19.27
CA ARG A 904 12.76 2.45 -19.82
C ARG A 904 11.52 3.34 -19.96
N LYS A 905 11.13 4.04 -18.89
CA LYS A 905 9.85 4.76 -18.77
C LYS A 905 9.90 6.23 -19.15
N THR A 906 11.05 6.75 -19.55
CA THR A 906 11.18 8.13 -20.06
C THR A 906 11.79 8.12 -21.45
N GLY A 907 13.04 7.68 -21.60
CA GLY A 907 13.73 7.68 -22.89
C GLY A 907 13.13 6.68 -23.88
N LEU A 908 13.29 5.39 -23.57
CA LEU A 908 12.96 4.31 -24.49
C LEU A 908 11.47 4.26 -24.87
N ILE A 909 10.57 4.46 -23.91
CA ILE A 909 9.12 4.45 -24.19
C ILE A 909 8.71 5.57 -25.16
N THR A 910 9.29 6.77 -25.01
CA THR A 910 9.03 7.90 -25.90
C THR A 910 9.46 7.59 -27.33
N TRP A 911 10.62 6.96 -27.49
CA TRP A 911 11.12 6.51 -28.79
C TRP A 911 10.23 5.42 -29.41
N GLN A 912 9.86 4.38 -28.65
CA GLN A 912 9.02 3.28 -29.13
C GLN A 912 7.62 3.77 -29.53
N ASN A 913 6.97 4.61 -28.72
CA ASN A 913 5.68 5.21 -29.05
C ASN A 913 5.75 6.04 -30.34
N ARG A 914 6.84 6.77 -30.54
CA ARG A 914 7.02 7.56 -31.76
C ARG A 914 7.23 6.69 -33.00
N LEU A 915 7.99 5.59 -32.88
CA LEU A 915 8.14 4.60 -33.95
C LEU A 915 6.79 3.97 -34.34
N HIS A 916 5.98 3.60 -33.35
CA HIS A 916 4.62 3.08 -33.58
C HIS A 916 3.80 4.11 -34.35
N LYS A 917 3.77 5.35 -33.89
CA LYS A 917 3.00 6.43 -34.55
C LYS A 917 3.44 6.66 -35.99
N GLU A 918 4.75 6.69 -36.26
CA GLU A 918 5.29 7.02 -37.59
C GLU A 918 5.17 5.88 -38.60
N TYR A 919 5.41 4.63 -38.16
CA TYR A 919 5.65 3.52 -39.07
C TYR A 919 4.66 2.35 -38.93
N ASP A 920 3.86 2.29 -37.86
CA ASP A 920 2.83 1.25 -37.69
C ASP A 920 1.48 1.67 -38.28
N ASN A 921 1.48 2.01 -39.57
CA ASN A 921 0.29 2.49 -40.27
C ASN A 921 0.26 2.02 -41.74
N THR A 922 -0.91 2.16 -42.37
CA THR A 922 -1.12 1.71 -43.76
C THR A 922 -0.23 2.46 -44.75
N THR A 923 0.04 3.75 -44.53
CA THR A 923 0.88 4.57 -45.41
C THR A 923 2.31 4.04 -45.47
N ALA A 924 2.92 3.77 -44.31
CA ALA A 924 4.25 3.17 -44.23
C ALA A 924 4.28 1.80 -44.90
N ASN A 925 3.31 0.93 -44.59
CA ASN A 925 3.19 -0.40 -45.20
C ASN A 925 3.08 -0.35 -46.73
N ASN A 926 2.27 0.56 -47.29
CA ASN A 926 2.11 0.75 -48.74
C ASN A 926 3.40 1.25 -49.39
N ASN A 927 4.20 2.03 -48.65
CA ASN A 927 5.54 2.45 -49.04
C ASN A 927 6.62 1.40 -48.74
N ARG A 928 6.24 0.17 -48.36
CA ARG A 928 7.14 -0.94 -48.02
C ARG A 928 8.10 -0.62 -46.86
N ILE A 929 7.60 0.14 -45.89
CA ILE A 929 8.25 0.42 -44.62
C ILE A 929 7.46 -0.34 -43.56
N TYR A 930 8.15 -1.21 -42.83
CA TYR A 930 7.52 -2.17 -41.92
C TYR A 930 8.12 -2.03 -40.53
N LEU A 931 7.27 -1.81 -39.53
CA LEU A 931 7.68 -1.89 -38.14
C LEU A 931 7.76 -3.36 -37.71
N ILE A 932 8.91 -3.80 -37.21
CA ILE A 932 9.17 -5.18 -36.80
C ILE A 932 9.25 -5.24 -35.27
N PRO A 933 8.26 -5.85 -34.58
CA PRO A 933 8.11 -5.76 -33.13
C PRO A 933 8.96 -6.77 -32.36
N ALA A 934 10.29 -6.76 -32.55
CA ALA A 934 11.19 -7.65 -31.81
C ALA A 934 11.14 -7.42 -30.29
N HIS A 935 10.80 -6.21 -29.85
CA HIS A 935 10.63 -5.84 -28.44
C HIS A 935 9.59 -6.71 -27.73
N LEU A 936 8.59 -7.24 -28.44
CA LEU A 936 7.56 -8.09 -27.82
C LEU A 936 8.09 -9.47 -27.41
N SER A 937 9.10 -9.99 -28.12
CA SER A 937 9.56 -11.37 -27.95
C SER A 937 10.81 -11.53 -27.08
N VAL A 938 11.64 -10.50 -26.94
CA VAL A 938 12.83 -10.53 -26.07
C VAL A 938 12.39 -10.49 -24.60
N ASP A 939 12.59 -11.58 -23.88
CA ASP A 939 12.24 -11.72 -22.47
C ASP A 939 13.23 -10.95 -21.58
N THR A 940 12.78 -9.85 -20.97
CA THR A 940 13.62 -9.02 -20.10
C THR A 940 14.13 -9.75 -18.88
N ASP A 941 13.53 -10.87 -18.48
CA ASP A 941 13.92 -11.61 -17.29
C ASP A 941 14.94 -12.72 -17.62
N TYR A 942 14.81 -13.37 -18.78
CA TYR A 942 15.56 -14.61 -19.10
C TYR A 942 16.40 -14.57 -20.39
N ASP A 943 16.32 -13.52 -21.19
CA ASP A 943 17.11 -13.40 -22.43
C ASP A 943 18.37 -12.54 -22.29
N PHE A 944 18.70 -12.11 -21.08
CA PHE A 944 19.89 -11.30 -20.78
C PHE A 944 20.96 -12.13 -20.05
N PRO A 945 22.25 -11.77 -20.17
CA PRO A 945 23.33 -12.50 -19.49
C PRO A 945 23.16 -12.46 -17.97
N THR A 946 23.41 -13.59 -17.31
CA THR A 946 23.33 -13.72 -15.86
C THR A 946 24.61 -14.32 -15.26
N VAL A 947 24.83 -14.09 -13.98
CA VAL A 947 25.89 -14.74 -13.18
C VAL A 947 25.30 -15.23 -11.86
N ALA A 948 25.79 -16.37 -11.37
CA ALA A 948 25.53 -16.82 -10.01
C ALA A 948 26.58 -16.23 -9.05
N ARG A 949 26.14 -15.55 -7.98
CA ARG A 949 27.04 -14.96 -6.96
C ARG A 949 26.46 -15.11 -5.55
N PRO A 950 27.28 -15.07 -4.48
CA PRO A 950 26.78 -14.97 -3.11
C PRO A 950 25.88 -13.74 -2.92
N VAL A 951 24.80 -13.85 -2.12
CA VAL A 951 23.87 -12.75 -1.81
C VAL A 951 24.61 -11.55 -1.21
N ASN A 952 25.62 -11.82 -0.40
CA ASN A 952 26.63 -10.85 0.02
C ASN A 952 27.91 -11.59 0.44
N ALA A 953 28.98 -10.84 0.74
CA ALA A 953 30.29 -11.41 1.05
C ALA A 953 30.29 -12.41 2.22
N ASP A 954 29.36 -12.26 3.18
CA ASP A 954 29.28 -13.08 4.39
C ASP A 954 28.19 -14.15 4.33
N ASN A 955 27.46 -14.24 3.21
CA ASN A 955 26.34 -15.15 3.05
C ASN A 955 26.65 -16.21 1.99
N THR A 956 26.62 -17.49 2.38
CA THR A 956 26.89 -18.62 1.48
C THR A 956 25.76 -18.93 0.50
N VAL A 957 24.57 -18.33 0.67
CA VAL A 957 23.46 -18.45 -0.27
C VAL A 957 23.80 -17.70 -1.56
N THR A 958 23.61 -18.34 -2.71
CA THR A 958 23.83 -17.73 -4.03
C THR A 958 22.53 -17.25 -4.66
N GLU A 959 22.59 -16.11 -5.35
CA GLU A 959 21.55 -15.57 -6.23
C GLU A 959 22.02 -15.59 -7.69
N VAL A 960 21.08 -15.62 -8.64
CA VAL A 960 21.34 -15.42 -10.06
C VAL A 960 20.89 -14.01 -10.43
N VAL A 961 21.82 -13.18 -10.87
CA VAL A 961 21.55 -11.77 -11.24
C VAL A 961 21.90 -11.52 -12.69
N GLN A 962 21.18 -10.60 -13.32
CA GLN A 962 21.51 -10.10 -14.65
C GLN A 962 22.73 -9.17 -14.57
N ILE A 963 23.60 -9.21 -15.58
CA ILE A 963 24.89 -8.49 -15.58
C ILE A 963 25.09 -7.54 -16.76
N ASN A 964 24.13 -7.47 -17.69
CA ASN A 964 24.20 -6.53 -18.81
C ASN A 964 22.88 -5.83 -19.05
N GLY A 965 22.87 -4.50 -18.92
CA GLY A 965 21.66 -3.69 -18.97
C GLY A 965 20.93 -3.68 -20.33
N VAL A 966 21.68 -3.73 -21.44
CA VAL A 966 21.12 -3.47 -22.78
C VAL A 966 21.49 -4.51 -23.85
N HIS A 967 22.45 -5.40 -23.57
CA HIS A 967 22.86 -6.42 -24.53
C HIS A 967 22.25 -7.77 -24.16
N PRO A 968 21.36 -8.33 -25.00
CA PRO A 968 20.82 -9.65 -24.78
C PRO A 968 21.89 -10.74 -24.88
N ALA A 969 21.63 -11.85 -24.19
CA ALA A 969 22.33 -13.12 -24.40
C ALA A 969 21.95 -13.73 -25.77
N ASP A 970 22.57 -14.86 -26.11
CA ASP A 970 22.32 -15.58 -27.36
C ASP A 970 20.82 -15.85 -27.61
N ALA A 971 20.08 -16.23 -26.56
CA ALA A 971 18.63 -16.45 -26.65
C ALA A 971 17.87 -15.19 -27.12
N GLY A 972 18.16 -14.02 -26.55
CA GLY A 972 17.53 -12.76 -26.97
C GLY A 972 17.93 -12.33 -28.38
N ASN A 973 19.21 -12.48 -28.72
CA ASN A 973 19.70 -12.20 -30.07
C ASN A 973 19.00 -13.06 -31.13
N LYS A 974 18.77 -14.35 -30.84
CA LYS A 974 18.00 -15.27 -31.68
C LYS A 974 16.54 -14.84 -31.84
N LYS A 975 15.91 -14.27 -30.82
CA LYS A 975 14.52 -13.76 -30.93
C LYS A 975 14.45 -12.51 -31.79
N MET A 976 15.43 -11.60 -31.69
CA MET A 976 15.53 -10.45 -32.61
C MET A 976 15.72 -10.90 -34.06
N ALA A 977 16.65 -11.84 -34.30
CA ALA A 977 16.89 -12.44 -35.60
C ALA A 977 15.64 -13.11 -36.18
N ARG A 978 14.90 -13.86 -35.36
CA ARG A 978 13.66 -14.53 -35.77
C ARG A 978 12.56 -13.54 -36.18
N ALA A 979 12.43 -12.42 -35.48
CA ALA A 979 11.47 -11.37 -35.85
C ALA A 979 11.77 -10.78 -37.24
N ILE A 980 13.05 -10.53 -37.54
CA ILE A 980 13.50 -10.04 -38.85
C ILE A 980 13.26 -11.11 -39.93
N ALA A 981 13.73 -12.33 -39.70
CA ALA A 981 13.61 -13.44 -40.64
C ALA A 981 12.15 -13.80 -40.95
N ALA A 982 11.26 -13.71 -39.96
CA ALA A 982 9.83 -13.93 -40.16
C ALA A 982 9.21 -12.93 -41.14
N ALA A 983 9.62 -11.66 -41.09
CA ALA A 983 9.20 -10.65 -42.06
C ALA A 983 9.74 -11.00 -43.46
N PHE A 984 11.01 -11.42 -43.57
CA PHE A 984 11.58 -11.87 -44.84
C PHE A 984 10.77 -13.02 -45.44
N LYS A 985 10.47 -14.05 -44.64
CA LYS A 985 9.73 -15.24 -45.07
C LYS A 985 8.29 -14.91 -45.47
N TYR A 986 7.63 -14.00 -44.77
CA TYR A 986 6.27 -13.57 -45.11
C TYR A 986 6.20 -12.88 -46.49
N TYR A 987 7.20 -12.05 -46.81
CA TYR A 987 7.28 -11.29 -48.08
C TYR A 987 8.13 -11.95 -49.18
N GLY A 988 8.65 -13.15 -48.90
CA GLY A 988 9.60 -13.91 -49.72
C GLY A 988 8.96 -14.59 -50.91
#